data_AF-A0A1S3GN36-F1
#
_entry.id   AF-A0A1S3GN36-F1
#
_cell.length_a   1.000
_cell.length_b   1.000
_cell.length_c   1.000
_cell.angle_alpha   90.00
_cell.angle_beta   90.00
_cell.angle_gamma   90.00
#
_symmetry.space_group_name_H-M   'P 1'
#
loop_
_entity.id
_entity.type
_entity.pdbx_description
1 polymer ?
#
loop_
_entity_poly.entity_id
_entity_poly.type
_entity_poly.pdbx_seq_one_letter_code
_entity_poly.pdbx_strand_id
1 'polypeptide(L)'
;MSVDKAELCASLLTWLQTFQVPPPCASAQDLSNGLAIAYVLNQIDPSWFNEAWLQGICQDPGPNWRLKVSKLEKILRSVVEYSQDVLGHPVSEQHFPDVSLIGEFSDPAELGKLLQLVLGCAISCEKKQEHIQRIMTLEESVQHVVMEAIQELMTKDTPDSLSPESYGNFDTQSRRYYFLSEEAEEGDELRHHCLDLERQLVLLSEEKQSLAQENAALRERVGRAQAEGASGLTAKKLLLLQSQLEQLQEENFRLESGREDERLRCAELEREVTELQQRNQALTSLAQEAQALKDEMDELRQSSERAGQLEATLNSCRRRLGELRELRRQVRQLEERNAGHAERTRQLEDELRRAGSLRAQLEAQRRQVQELQGQRQEEAMKAEKWLFECRNLEEKYESLTKEKERLLAERDSLREANEELRCAQLQPRGFTQADSSLDPRPSGLENLAAEILPAELRETLLRLQLENKRLCQQETADRERQEELQRHLEEANRARHGLETQHRLNQQQLSELRTQVDDLQKALQEQGDKIEDPTLLKRKLEEHLQKLHEADLELQRKLEYIEELEPPSDSNTRRIEELQDSLQKKDADLRAMEERCRRYVDKARAVIQTLEPKPRPPGGPPPELHTLRSQLRERDVRIRHLEMGFDKSRSQREQEEKLLISAWYNMGMALQQRAGEERAPAHAQSFLAQQRLATNARRGPLGRLASLSLRSPSDKH
;
A
#
# COMPACT_ATOMS: atom_id res chain seq x y z
N MET A 1 -40.41 -11.11 -40.82
CA MET A 1 -40.64 -12.34 -40.04
C MET A 1 -39.43 -12.43 -39.13
N SER A 2 -39.55 -12.13 -37.83
CA SER A 2 -38.39 -12.27 -36.93
C SER A 2 -38.11 -13.75 -36.76
N VAL A 3 -36.88 -14.18 -37.02
CA VAL A 3 -36.40 -15.53 -36.69
C VAL A 3 -36.78 -15.84 -35.24
N ASP A 4 -37.28 -17.05 -34.98
CA ASP A 4 -37.55 -17.46 -33.60
C ASP A 4 -36.23 -17.37 -32.82
N LYS A 5 -36.22 -16.58 -31.74
CA LYS A 5 -35.00 -16.28 -30.98
C LYS A 5 -34.36 -17.55 -30.41
N ALA A 6 -35.15 -18.59 -30.20
CA ALA A 6 -34.66 -19.91 -29.79
C ALA A 6 -33.95 -20.66 -30.94
N GLU A 7 -34.47 -20.56 -32.17
CA GLU A 7 -33.88 -21.15 -33.38
C GLU A 7 -32.57 -20.46 -33.77
N LEU A 8 -32.49 -19.13 -33.57
CA LEU A 8 -31.27 -18.34 -33.71
C LEU A 8 -30.17 -18.86 -32.78
N CYS A 9 -30.48 -19.04 -31.49
CA CYS A 9 -29.51 -19.53 -30.53
C CYS A 9 -29.01 -20.94 -30.86
N ALA A 10 -29.90 -21.86 -31.26
CA ALA A 10 -29.54 -23.23 -31.61
C ALA A 10 -28.63 -23.29 -32.85
N SER A 11 -28.94 -22.50 -33.87
CA SER A 11 -28.16 -22.40 -35.11
C SER A 11 -26.77 -21.81 -34.85
N LEU A 12 -26.68 -20.73 -34.07
CA LEU A 12 -25.41 -20.10 -33.71
C LEU A 12 -24.57 -20.97 -32.78
N LEU A 13 -25.20 -21.77 -31.92
CA LEU A 13 -24.51 -22.75 -31.08
C LEU A 13 -23.87 -23.86 -31.94
N THR A 14 -24.58 -24.32 -32.98
CA THR A 14 -24.05 -25.29 -33.95
C THR A 14 -22.84 -24.71 -34.71
N TRP A 15 -22.90 -23.43 -35.08
CA TRP A 15 -21.73 -22.73 -35.65
C TRP A 15 -20.57 -22.63 -34.67
N LEU A 16 -20.83 -22.28 -33.40
CA LEU A 16 -19.81 -22.11 -32.38
C LEU A 16 -19.04 -23.42 -32.09
N GLN A 17 -19.72 -24.58 -32.19
CA GLN A 17 -19.12 -25.89 -32.03
C GLN A 17 -18.01 -26.20 -33.06
N THR A 18 -18.02 -25.52 -34.22
CA THR A 18 -16.97 -25.69 -35.24
C THR A 18 -15.57 -25.27 -34.78
N PHE A 19 -15.48 -24.43 -33.73
CA PHE A 19 -14.22 -23.95 -33.17
C PHE A 19 -13.51 -24.93 -32.24
N GLN A 20 -14.17 -26.03 -31.84
CA GLN A 20 -13.61 -27.12 -31.02
C GLN A 20 -12.83 -26.61 -29.80
N VAL A 21 -13.44 -25.70 -29.03
CA VAL A 21 -12.81 -25.09 -27.85
C VAL A 21 -12.73 -26.06 -26.65
N PRO A 22 -11.78 -25.88 -25.71
CA PRO A 22 -11.61 -26.77 -24.56
C PRO A 22 -12.84 -26.92 -23.64
N PRO A 23 -13.61 -25.86 -23.33
CA PRO A 23 -14.86 -25.99 -22.58
C PRO A 23 -15.99 -26.57 -23.46
N PRO A 24 -16.94 -27.34 -22.89
CA PRO A 24 -18.10 -27.80 -23.63
C PRO A 24 -18.94 -26.62 -24.15
N CYS A 25 -19.54 -26.77 -25.33
CA CYS A 25 -20.44 -25.80 -25.97
C CYS A 25 -21.67 -26.49 -26.59
N ALA A 26 -22.16 -27.55 -25.92
CA ALA A 26 -23.25 -28.38 -26.43
C ALA A 26 -24.65 -27.81 -26.12
N SER A 27 -24.75 -26.99 -25.07
CA SER A 27 -26.01 -26.41 -24.61
C SER A 27 -25.86 -24.93 -24.22
N ALA A 28 -26.98 -24.22 -24.15
CA ALA A 28 -27.02 -22.83 -23.65
C ALA A 28 -26.45 -22.72 -22.22
N GLN A 29 -26.62 -23.76 -21.41
CA GLN A 29 -26.11 -23.80 -20.04
C GLN A 29 -24.59 -23.89 -19.98
N ASP A 30 -23.95 -24.57 -20.95
CA ASP A 30 -22.49 -24.65 -21.03
C ASP A 30 -21.87 -23.29 -21.38
N LEU A 31 -22.58 -22.49 -22.19
CA LEU A 31 -22.18 -21.15 -22.63
C LEU A 31 -22.50 -20.05 -21.61
N SER A 32 -23.42 -20.32 -20.66
CA SER A 32 -23.82 -19.36 -19.61
C SER A 32 -22.67 -18.85 -18.73
N ASN A 33 -21.54 -19.56 -18.70
CA ASN A 33 -20.35 -19.16 -17.94
C ASN A 33 -19.41 -18.19 -18.70
N GLY A 34 -19.66 -17.98 -20.00
CA GLY A 34 -18.86 -17.13 -20.89
C GLY A 34 -17.48 -17.68 -21.28
N LEU A 35 -17.00 -18.80 -20.71
CA LEU A 35 -15.66 -19.33 -20.96
C LEU A 35 -15.50 -19.82 -22.40
N ALA A 36 -16.44 -20.63 -22.88
CA ALA A 36 -16.41 -21.11 -24.27
C ALA A 36 -16.42 -19.94 -25.27
N ILE A 37 -17.23 -18.91 -25.01
CA ILE A 37 -17.29 -17.69 -25.83
C ILE A 37 -15.95 -16.95 -25.82
N ALA A 38 -15.32 -16.81 -24.65
CA ALA A 38 -14.02 -16.15 -24.53
C ALA A 38 -12.90 -16.89 -25.30
N TYR A 39 -12.90 -18.23 -25.27
CA TYR A 39 -11.97 -19.02 -26.08
C TYR A 39 -12.20 -18.84 -27.58
N VAL A 40 -13.46 -18.76 -28.03
CA VAL A 40 -13.77 -18.50 -29.43
C VAL A 40 -13.31 -17.10 -29.85
N LEU A 41 -13.55 -16.09 -29.03
CA LEU A 41 -13.10 -14.72 -29.30
C LEU A 41 -11.56 -14.63 -29.41
N ASN A 42 -10.83 -15.32 -28.55
CA ASN A 42 -9.37 -15.44 -28.66
C ASN A 42 -8.92 -16.12 -29.97
N GLN A 43 -9.68 -17.09 -30.50
CA GLN A 43 -9.38 -17.68 -31.82
C GLN A 43 -9.73 -16.77 -32.99
N ILE A 44 -10.79 -15.96 -32.87
CA ILE A 44 -11.23 -15.00 -33.90
C ILE A 44 -10.14 -13.94 -34.09
N ASP A 45 -9.68 -13.33 -33.01
CA ASP A 45 -8.61 -12.34 -33.06
C ASP A 45 -7.72 -12.38 -31.80
N PRO A 46 -6.60 -13.12 -31.84
CA PRO A 46 -5.67 -13.20 -30.72
C PRO A 46 -4.96 -11.87 -30.40
N SER A 47 -4.97 -10.89 -31.31
CA SER A 47 -4.29 -9.61 -31.09
C SER A 47 -5.05 -8.73 -30.09
N TRP A 48 -6.38 -8.72 -30.19
CA TRP A 48 -7.27 -8.02 -29.27
C TRP A 48 -7.64 -8.88 -28.07
N PHE A 49 -8.21 -10.05 -28.31
CA PHE A 49 -8.62 -11.00 -27.27
C PHE A 49 -7.43 -11.85 -26.84
N ASN A 50 -6.38 -11.24 -26.33
CA ASN A 50 -5.11 -11.92 -26.03
C ASN A 50 -5.19 -12.89 -24.83
N GLU A 51 -4.10 -13.63 -24.61
CA GLU A 51 -4.01 -14.62 -23.52
C GLU A 51 -4.20 -14.01 -22.12
N ALA A 52 -3.79 -12.75 -21.92
CA ALA A 52 -3.95 -12.06 -20.63
C ALA A 52 -5.43 -11.70 -20.35
N TRP A 53 -6.16 -11.24 -21.37
CA TRP A 53 -7.61 -11.02 -21.30
C TRP A 53 -8.35 -12.32 -21.01
N LEU A 54 -8.00 -13.40 -21.74
CA LEU A 54 -8.58 -14.72 -21.56
C LEU A 54 -8.35 -15.26 -20.14
N GLN A 55 -7.13 -15.11 -19.59
CA GLN A 55 -6.82 -15.49 -18.20
C GLN A 55 -7.64 -14.70 -17.18
N GLY A 56 -7.94 -13.42 -17.45
CA GLY A 56 -8.82 -12.60 -16.61
C GLY A 56 -10.27 -13.08 -16.53
N ILE A 57 -10.73 -13.86 -17.51
CA ILE A 57 -12.06 -14.49 -17.57
C ILE A 57 -12.00 -15.94 -17.04
N CYS A 58 -10.87 -16.62 -17.24
CA CYS A 58 -10.63 -18.02 -16.89
C CYS A 58 -10.37 -18.28 -15.38
N GLN A 59 -10.37 -17.24 -14.54
CA GLN A 59 -10.34 -17.43 -13.07
C GLN A 59 -11.64 -18.12 -12.63
N ASP A 60 -11.51 -19.32 -12.07
CA ASP A 60 -12.62 -20.25 -11.79
C ASP A 60 -13.31 -19.95 -10.45
N PRO A 61 -14.64 -19.72 -10.42
CA PRO A 61 -15.31 -19.60 -9.14
C PRO A 61 -16.69 -20.29 -9.13
N GLY A 62 -16.73 -21.62 -9.21
CA GLY A 62 -17.91 -22.40 -8.82
C GLY A 62 -19.25 -22.02 -9.49
N PRO A 63 -20.40 -22.51 -8.97
CA PRO A 63 -21.72 -22.33 -9.58
C PRO A 63 -22.37 -20.97 -9.28
N ASN A 64 -21.60 -19.91 -8.99
CA ASN A 64 -22.16 -18.61 -8.60
C ASN A 64 -22.58 -17.81 -9.84
N TRP A 65 -23.90 -17.68 -10.07
CA TRP A 65 -24.46 -16.95 -11.21
C TRP A 65 -23.99 -15.49 -11.28
N ARG A 66 -23.74 -14.82 -10.15
CA ARG A 66 -23.23 -13.44 -10.14
C ARG A 66 -21.85 -13.31 -10.79
N LEU A 67 -21.02 -14.34 -10.65
CA LEU A 67 -19.69 -14.37 -11.27
C LEU A 67 -19.79 -14.74 -12.75
N LYS A 68 -20.78 -15.53 -13.16
CA LYS A 68 -21.12 -15.73 -14.58
C LYS A 68 -21.51 -14.40 -15.23
N VAL A 69 -22.42 -13.65 -14.61
CA VAL A 69 -22.86 -12.34 -15.10
C VAL A 69 -21.67 -11.38 -15.23
N SER A 70 -20.83 -11.28 -14.20
CA SER A 70 -19.64 -10.41 -14.27
C SER A 70 -18.64 -10.80 -15.38
N LYS A 71 -18.50 -12.09 -15.69
CA LYS A 71 -17.70 -12.56 -16.84
C LYS A 71 -18.34 -12.20 -18.17
N LEU A 72 -19.65 -12.41 -18.30
CA LEU A 72 -20.40 -12.07 -19.50
C LEU A 72 -20.41 -10.55 -19.76
N GLU A 73 -20.50 -9.73 -18.71
CA GLU A 73 -20.36 -8.26 -18.81
C GLU A 73 -19.00 -7.86 -19.37
N LYS A 74 -17.91 -8.51 -18.93
CA LYS A 74 -16.56 -8.26 -19.46
C LYS A 74 -16.45 -8.69 -20.93
N ILE A 75 -17.01 -9.85 -21.28
CA ILE A 75 -17.02 -10.35 -22.66
C ILE A 75 -17.80 -9.40 -23.56
N LEU A 76 -19.03 -9.04 -23.18
CA LEU A 76 -19.88 -8.14 -23.93
C LEU A 76 -19.19 -6.79 -24.14
N ARG A 77 -18.61 -6.21 -23.07
CA ARG A 77 -17.86 -4.95 -23.17
C ARG A 77 -16.72 -5.04 -24.17
N SER A 78 -15.87 -6.07 -24.07
CA SER A 78 -14.73 -6.22 -24.98
C SER A 78 -15.14 -6.52 -26.42
N VAL A 79 -16.29 -7.18 -26.66
CA VAL A 79 -16.86 -7.41 -27.99
C VAL A 79 -17.40 -6.10 -28.59
N VAL A 80 -18.10 -5.29 -27.79
CA VAL A 80 -18.62 -3.99 -28.23
C VAL A 80 -17.47 -3.02 -28.51
N GLU A 81 -16.47 -2.93 -27.63
CA GLU A 81 -15.26 -2.13 -27.83
C GLU A 81 -14.52 -2.61 -29.10
N TYR A 82 -14.35 -3.91 -29.31
CA TYR A 82 -13.73 -4.45 -30.54
C TYR A 82 -14.51 -4.04 -31.80
N SER A 83 -15.84 -4.14 -31.76
CA SER A 83 -16.70 -3.78 -32.88
C SER A 83 -16.60 -2.29 -33.24
N GLN A 84 -16.50 -1.42 -32.24
CA GLN A 84 -16.39 0.03 -32.43
C GLN A 84 -14.98 0.44 -32.83
N ASP A 85 -13.97 0.05 -32.05
CA ASP A 85 -12.60 0.57 -32.15
C ASP A 85 -11.76 -0.10 -33.23
N VAL A 86 -11.97 -1.40 -33.47
CA VAL A 86 -11.18 -2.18 -34.44
C VAL A 86 -11.94 -2.36 -35.75
N LEU A 87 -13.21 -2.76 -35.66
CA LEU A 87 -14.02 -3.04 -36.86
C LEU A 87 -14.69 -1.79 -37.44
N GLY A 88 -14.80 -0.69 -36.68
CA GLY A 88 -15.46 0.55 -37.13
C GLY A 88 -16.98 0.43 -37.32
N HIS A 89 -17.60 -0.56 -36.68
CA HIS A 89 -19.02 -0.88 -36.78
C HIS A 89 -19.68 -0.72 -35.39
N PRO A 90 -20.27 0.45 -35.07
CA PRO A 90 -20.95 0.63 -33.81
C PRO A 90 -22.20 -0.24 -33.72
N VAL A 91 -22.27 -1.05 -32.67
CA VAL A 91 -23.44 -1.88 -32.36
C VAL A 91 -24.53 -1.00 -31.75
N SER A 92 -25.73 -1.02 -32.33
CA SER A 92 -26.91 -0.32 -31.81
C SER A 92 -27.37 -0.95 -30.49
N GLU A 93 -27.83 -0.13 -29.52
CA GLU A 93 -28.23 -0.57 -28.17
C GLU A 93 -29.32 -1.65 -28.19
N GLN A 94 -30.15 -1.69 -29.25
CA GLN A 94 -31.21 -2.68 -29.41
C GLN A 94 -30.69 -4.13 -29.56
N HIS A 95 -29.43 -4.28 -29.97
CA HIS A 95 -28.76 -5.57 -30.14
C HIS A 95 -27.96 -5.99 -28.91
N PHE A 96 -27.94 -5.21 -27.83
CA PHE A 96 -27.26 -5.60 -26.61
C PHE A 96 -28.01 -6.71 -25.87
N PRO A 97 -27.34 -7.85 -25.57
CA PRO A 97 -27.93 -8.93 -24.79
C PRO A 97 -27.99 -8.57 -23.30
N ASP A 98 -29.06 -8.99 -22.62
CA ASP A 98 -29.13 -8.94 -21.17
C ASP A 98 -28.34 -10.10 -20.55
N VAL A 99 -27.10 -9.80 -20.18
CA VAL A 99 -26.17 -10.74 -19.56
C VAL A 99 -26.63 -11.28 -18.20
N SER A 100 -27.56 -10.60 -17.52
CA SER A 100 -28.14 -11.07 -16.26
C SER A 100 -29.03 -12.29 -16.51
N LEU A 101 -29.88 -12.22 -17.54
CA LEU A 101 -30.76 -13.32 -17.95
C LEU A 101 -29.97 -14.54 -18.44
N ILE A 102 -28.84 -14.32 -19.12
CA ILE A 102 -27.94 -15.40 -19.54
C ILE A 102 -27.27 -16.06 -18.32
N GLY A 103 -26.74 -15.27 -17.38
CA GLY A 103 -26.01 -15.80 -16.22
C GLY A 103 -26.89 -16.50 -15.19
N GLU A 104 -28.10 -16.01 -14.96
CA GLU A 104 -29.05 -16.52 -13.95
C GLU A 104 -29.96 -17.63 -14.50
N PHE A 105 -30.52 -17.44 -15.70
CA PHE A 105 -31.53 -18.35 -16.27
C PHE A 105 -31.03 -19.15 -17.48
N SER A 106 -29.82 -18.88 -17.99
CA SER A 106 -29.33 -19.46 -19.25
C SER A 106 -30.32 -19.23 -20.41
N ASP A 107 -30.91 -18.04 -20.45
CA ASP A 107 -31.95 -17.69 -21.43
C ASP A 107 -31.41 -17.79 -22.88
N PRO A 108 -32.01 -18.63 -23.74
CA PRO A 108 -31.52 -18.85 -25.10
C PRO A 108 -31.69 -17.63 -26.00
N ALA A 109 -32.71 -16.79 -25.76
CA ALA A 109 -32.93 -15.62 -26.61
C ALA A 109 -31.84 -14.56 -26.42
N GLU A 110 -31.49 -14.24 -25.17
CA GLU A 110 -30.40 -13.31 -24.87
C GLU A 110 -29.02 -13.91 -25.21
N LEU A 111 -28.83 -15.22 -25.01
CA LEU A 111 -27.60 -15.89 -25.45
C LEU A 111 -27.45 -15.86 -26.97
N GLY A 112 -28.53 -16.03 -27.73
CA GLY A 112 -28.55 -15.93 -29.18
C GLY A 112 -28.04 -14.57 -29.66
N LYS A 113 -28.50 -13.47 -29.04
CA LYS A 113 -27.99 -12.11 -29.34
C LYS A 113 -26.50 -11.95 -29.05
N LEU A 114 -26.01 -12.49 -27.91
CA LEU A 114 -24.59 -12.45 -27.60
C LEU A 114 -23.75 -13.21 -28.64
N LEU A 115 -24.20 -14.40 -29.05
CA LEU A 115 -23.56 -15.19 -30.10
C LEU A 115 -23.62 -14.51 -31.47
N GLN A 116 -24.71 -13.79 -31.75
CA GLN A 116 -24.86 -13.00 -32.97
C GLN A 116 -23.78 -11.90 -33.03
N LEU A 117 -23.53 -11.18 -31.94
CA LEU A 117 -22.42 -10.20 -31.88
C LEU A 117 -21.05 -10.86 -32.12
N VAL A 118 -20.81 -12.02 -31.51
CA VAL A 118 -19.56 -12.79 -31.71
C VAL A 118 -19.40 -13.22 -33.17
N LEU A 119 -20.48 -13.67 -33.82
CA LEU A 119 -20.52 -13.96 -35.25
C LEU A 119 -20.21 -12.71 -36.08
N GLY A 120 -20.78 -11.56 -35.73
CA GLY A 120 -20.49 -10.26 -36.33
C GLY A 120 -19.01 -9.90 -36.28
N CYS A 121 -18.34 -10.18 -35.16
CA CYS A 121 -16.90 -10.04 -35.04
C CYS A 121 -16.13 -11.02 -35.95
N ALA A 122 -16.55 -12.29 -36.00
CA ALA A 122 -15.89 -13.32 -36.80
C ALA A 122 -15.95 -13.08 -38.32
N ILE A 123 -17.04 -12.50 -38.82
CA ILE A 123 -17.20 -12.19 -40.26
C ILE A 123 -16.56 -10.86 -40.67
N SER A 124 -16.19 -10.03 -39.70
CA SER A 124 -15.66 -8.68 -39.93
C SER A 124 -14.16 -8.58 -39.63
N CYS A 125 -13.58 -9.55 -38.92
CA CYS A 125 -12.15 -9.57 -38.60
C CYS A 125 -11.26 -9.85 -39.82
N GLU A 126 -9.94 -9.72 -39.65
CA GLU A 126 -8.95 -9.96 -40.72
C GLU A 126 -9.04 -11.38 -41.31
N LYS A 127 -9.39 -12.38 -40.48
CA LYS A 127 -9.52 -13.79 -40.86
C LYS A 127 -10.95 -14.19 -41.28
N LYS A 128 -11.82 -13.21 -41.61
CA LYS A 128 -13.22 -13.47 -41.99
C LYS A 128 -13.43 -14.56 -43.03
N GLN A 129 -12.51 -14.72 -43.98
CA GLN A 129 -12.62 -15.74 -45.02
C GLN A 129 -12.61 -17.17 -44.46
N GLU A 130 -11.82 -17.44 -43.41
CA GLU A 130 -11.79 -18.76 -42.75
C GLU A 130 -13.11 -19.03 -42.01
N HIS A 131 -13.66 -18.02 -41.34
CA HIS A 131 -14.91 -18.14 -40.61
C HIS A 131 -16.11 -18.31 -41.54
N ILE A 132 -16.15 -17.58 -42.67
CA ILE A 132 -17.17 -17.73 -43.72
C ILE A 132 -17.11 -19.13 -44.34
N GLN A 133 -15.91 -19.66 -44.62
CA GLN A 133 -15.76 -21.03 -45.11
C GLN A 133 -16.28 -22.07 -44.11
N ARG A 134 -16.06 -21.88 -42.81
CA ARG A 134 -16.64 -22.75 -41.78
C ARG A 134 -18.17 -22.70 -41.77
N ILE A 135 -18.78 -21.53 -41.91
CA ILE A 135 -20.24 -21.39 -42.03
C ILE A 135 -20.75 -22.21 -43.23
N MET A 136 -20.03 -22.21 -44.34
CA MET A 136 -20.41 -22.96 -45.55
C MET A 136 -20.32 -24.48 -45.43
N THR A 137 -19.71 -25.00 -44.35
CA THR A 137 -19.70 -26.44 -44.05
C THR A 137 -20.89 -26.91 -43.21
N LEU A 138 -21.69 -25.98 -42.69
CA LEU A 138 -22.87 -26.27 -41.86
C LEU A 138 -24.06 -26.75 -42.72
N GLU A 139 -25.10 -27.27 -42.08
CA GLU A 139 -26.35 -27.63 -42.75
C GLU A 139 -27.05 -26.41 -43.36
N GLU A 140 -27.74 -26.56 -44.49
CA GLU A 140 -28.37 -25.46 -45.24
C GLU A 140 -29.38 -24.67 -44.39
N SER A 141 -30.12 -25.37 -43.52
CA SER A 141 -31.03 -24.76 -42.54
C SER A 141 -30.31 -23.81 -41.58
N VAL A 142 -29.16 -24.25 -41.05
CA VAL A 142 -28.32 -23.45 -40.14
C VAL A 142 -27.65 -22.29 -40.90
N GLN A 143 -27.18 -22.53 -42.12
CA GLN A 143 -26.59 -21.49 -42.97
C GLN A 143 -27.58 -20.35 -43.23
N HIS A 144 -28.86 -20.67 -43.46
CA HIS A 144 -29.89 -19.68 -43.69
C HIS A 144 -30.08 -18.77 -42.45
N VAL A 145 -30.23 -19.37 -41.26
CA VAL A 145 -30.39 -18.63 -40.00
C VAL A 145 -29.16 -17.77 -39.68
N VAL A 146 -27.95 -18.32 -39.91
CA VAL A 146 -26.69 -17.56 -39.73
C VAL A 146 -26.61 -16.40 -40.72
N MET A 147 -27.03 -16.58 -41.97
CA MET A 147 -27.06 -15.52 -42.97
C MET A 147 -28.05 -14.40 -42.60
N GLU A 148 -29.25 -14.74 -42.12
CA GLU A 148 -30.23 -13.76 -41.63
C GLU A 148 -29.67 -12.98 -40.43
N ALA A 149 -29.00 -13.66 -39.50
CA ALA A 149 -28.36 -13.02 -38.34
C ALA A 149 -27.24 -12.04 -38.74
N ILE A 150 -26.48 -12.35 -39.80
CA ILE A 150 -25.46 -11.46 -40.38
C ILE A 150 -26.13 -10.25 -41.05
N GLN A 151 -27.21 -10.48 -41.82
CA GLN A 151 -27.93 -9.42 -42.50
C GLN A 151 -28.51 -8.42 -41.50
N GLU A 152 -29.12 -8.90 -40.41
CA GLU A 152 -29.67 -8.06 -39.33
C GLU A 152 -28.58 -7.18 -38.69
N LEU A 153 -27.37 -7.69 -38.50
CA LEU A 153 -26.23 -6.91 -37.99
C LEU A 153 -25.67 -5.89 -38.99
N MET A 154 -25.82 -6.15 -40.30
CA MET A 154 -25.21 -5.35 -41.37
C MET A 154 -26.18 -4.38 -42.04
N THR A 155 -27.48 -4.54 -41.83
CA THR A 155 -28.48 -3.53 -42.18
C THR A 155 -28.25 -2.31 -41.32
N LYS A 156 -27.48 -1.34 -41.86
CA LYS A 156 -27.37 0.00 -41.30
C LYS A 156 -28.79 0.51 -41.03
N ASP A 157 -29.09 0.82 -39.77
CA ASP A 157 -30.20 1.68 -39.41
C ASP A 157 -29.95 3.06 -40.03
N THR A 158 -30.28 3.23 -41.32
CA THR A 158 -30.61 4.53 -41.88
C THR A 158 -32.03 4.85 -41.40
N PRO A 159 -32.21 5.81 -40.48
CA PRO A 159 -33.54 6.21 -40.06
C PRO A 159 -34.06 7.15 -41.13
N ASP A 160 -34.55 6.62 -42.24
CA ASP A 160 -35.46 7.28 -43.17
C ASP A 160 -35.83 6.33 -44.32
N SER A 161 -36.92 5.59 -44.13
CA SER A 161 -37.86 5.37 -45.22
C SER A 161 -39.24 5.09 -44.65
N LEU A 162 -40.08 6.11 -44.85
CA LEU A 162 -41.51 6.07 -44.71
C LEU A 162 -42.12 4.94 -45.56
N SER A 163 -43.12 4.30 -44.93
CA SER A 163 -44.32 3.72 -45.53
C SER A 163 -44.28 2.29 -46.09
N PRO A 164 -45.40 1.55 -45.91
CA PRO A 164 -45.49 0.11 -46.07
C PRO A 164 -46.03 -0.27 -47.46
N GLU A 165 -46.07 -1.58 -47.72
CA GLU A 165 -46.68 -2.25 -48.87
C GLU A 165 -45.73 -2.55 -50.04
N SER A 166 -45.12 -3.73 -50.02
CA SER A 166 -45.24 -4.63 -51.17
C SER A 166 -44.97 -6.09 -50.79
N TYR A 167 -45.90 -6.92 -51.24
CA TYR A 167 -45.84 -8.38 -51.27
C TYR A 167 -44.53 -8.92 -51.85
N GLY A 168 -44.10 -10.09 -51.37
CA GLY A 168 -43.30 -11.03 -52.16
C GLY A 168 -41.89 -11.29 -51.65
N ASN A 169 -41.78 -11.95 -50.50
CA ASN A 169 -40.53 -12.52 -50.01
C ASN A 169 -40.36 -13.93 -50.59
N PHE A 170 -39.85 -14.06 -51.83
CA PHE A 170 -39.37 -15.34 -52.39
C PHE A 170 -38.57 -15.14 -53.70
N ASP A 171 -37.41 -14.47 -53.69
CA ASP A 171 -36.49 -14.57 -54.87
C ASP A 171 -35.03 -14.12 -54.65
N THR A 172 -34.47 -14.28 -53.46
CA THR A 172 -33.12 -13.78 -53.17
C THR A 172 -32.00 -14.69 -53.72
N GLN A 173 -32.33 -15.92 -54.13
CA GLN A 173 -31.37 -16.88 -54.69
C GLN A 173 -31.19 -16.76 -56.21
N SER A 174 -32.18 -16.18 -56.91
CA SER A 174 -32.23 -16.08 -58.38
C SER A 174 -31.47 -14.87 -58.94
N ARG A 175 -31.32 -13.81 -58.15
CA ARG A 175 -30.63 -12.57 -58.57
C ARG A 175 -29.12 -12.70 -58.75
N ARG A 176 -28.49 -13.75 -58.22
CA ARG A 176 -27.04 -13.94 -58.35
C ARG A 176 -26.60 -14.53 -59.70
N TYR A 177 -27.52 -15.09 -60.49
CA TYR A 177 -27.23 -15.63 -61.82
C TYR A 177 -27.57 -14.67 -62.97
N TYR A 178 -28.44 -13.67 -62.72
CA TYR A 178 -28.89 -12.73 -63.75
C TYR A 178 -27.86 -11.63 -64.06
N PHE A 179 -27.09 -11.19 -63.06
CA PHE A 179 -26.09 -10.12 -63.23
C PHE A 179 -24.92 -10.46 -64.17
N LEU A 180 -24.64 -11.75 -64.41
CA LEU A 180 -23.61 -12.17 -65.36
C LEU A 180 -24.14 -12.34 -66.80
N SER A 181 -25.45 -12.27 -67.01
CA SER A 181 -26.09 -12.40 -68.33
C SER A 181 -26.49 -11.03 -68.92
N GLU A 182 -26.83 -10.06 -68.08
CA GLU A 182 -27.21 -8.69 -68.50
C GLU A 182 -26.03 -7.91 -69.13
N GLU A 183 -24.81 -8.05 -68.60
CA GLU A 183 -23.62 -7.36 -69.16
C GLU A 183 -23.26 -7.82 -70.59
N ALA A 184 -23.68 -9.03 -70.99
CA ALA A 184 -23.46 -9.55 -72.34
C ALA A 184 -24.56 -9.09 -73.33
N GLU A 185 -25.81 -8.97 -72.88
CA GLU A 185 -26.94 -8.53 -73.71
C GLU A 185 -26.93 -7.02 -73.96
N GLU A 186 -26.57 -6.20 -72.95
CA GLU A 186 -26.42 -4.74 -73.13
C GLU A 186 -25.40 -4.37 -74.21
N GLY A 187 -24.33 -5.16 -74.33
CA GLY A 187 -23.28 -4.98 -75.34
C GLY A 187 -23.72 -5.27 -76.78
N ASP A 188 -24.70 -6.15 -76.98
CA ASP A 188 -25.26 -6.47 -78.30
C ASP A 188 -26.42 -5.55 -78.68
N GLU A 189 -27.22 -5.11 -77.70
CA GLU A 189 -28.27 -4.10 -77.90
C GLU A 189 -27.70 -2.73 -78.29
N LEU A 190 -26.60 -2.30 -77.66
CA LEU A 190 -25.88 -1.07 -78.04
C LEU A 190 -25.35 -1.13 -79.48
N ARG A 191 -24.83 -2.29 -79.92
CA ARG A 191 -24.36 -2.48 -81.31
C ARG A 191 -25.51 -2.43 -82.31
N HIS A 192 -26.64 -3.04 -81.97
CA HIS A 192 -27.83 -3.01 -82.82
C HIS A 192 -28.39 -1.59 -82.94
N HIS A 193 -28.42 -0.84 -81.83
CA HIS A 193 -28.86 0.55 -81.82
C HIS A 193 -27.93 1.47 -82.62
N CYS A 194 -26.61 1.25 -82.56
CA CYS A 194 -25.66 1.97 -83.42
C CYS A 194 -25.89 1.70 -84.91
N LEU A 195 -26.11 0.43 -85.31
CA LEU A 195 -26.39 0.07 -86.70
C LEU A 195 -27.71 0.66 -87.20
N ASP A 196 -28.74 0.70 -86.35
CA ASP A 196 -30.03 1.30 -86.69
C ASP A 196 -29.94 2.83 -86.82
N LEU A 197 -29.17 3.49 -85.96
CA LEU A 197 -28.88 4.93 -86.07
C LEU A 197 -28.08 5.27 -87.34
N GLU A 198 -27.11 4.44 -87.72
CA GLU A 198 -26.37 4.61 -88.98
C GLU A 198 -27.30 4.50 -90.19
N ARG A 199 -28.24 3.54 -90.19
CA ARG A 199 -29.27 3.42 -91.24
C ARG A 199 -30.20 4.63 -91.30
N GLN A 200 -30.63 5.14 -90.15
CA GLN A 200 -31.48 6.33 -90.08
C GLN A 200 -30.75 7.58 -90.59
N LEU A 201 -29.46 7.74 -90.30
CA LEU A 201 -28.67 8.86 -90.82
C LEU A 201 -28.56 8.84 -92.34
N VAL A 202 -28.40 7.65 -92.95
CA VAL A 202 -28.38 7.52 -94.42
C VAL A 202 -29.72 7.94 -95.02
N LEU A 203 -30.84 7.44 -94.49
CA LEU A 203 -32.17 7.80 -95.00
C LEU A 203 -32.47 9.30 -94.84
N LEU A 204 -32.16 9.88 -93.69
CA LEU A 204 -32.32 11.32 -93.45
C LEU A 204 -31.42 12.16 -94.37
N SER A 205 -30.24 11.65 -94.74
CA SER A 205 -29.36 12.34 -95.68
C SER A 205 -29.91 12.35 -97.11
N GLU A 206 -30.55 11.25 -97.53
CA GLU A 206 -31.22 11.12 -98.84
C GLU A 206 -32.48 12.02 -98.90
N GLU A 207 -33.29 12.02 -97.84
CA GLU A 207 -34.45 12.90 -97.72
C GLU A 207 -34.05 14.37 -97.75
N LYS A 208 -32.98 14.75 -97.04
CA LYS A 208 -32.45 16.12 -97.06
C LYS A 208 -32.01 16.53 -98.47
N GLN A 209 -31.38 15.63 -99.23
CA GLN A 209 -31.02 15.91 -100.62
C GLN A 209 -32.26 16.08 -101.51
N SER A 210 -33.29 15.25 -101.34
CA SER A 210 -34.57 15.37 -102.06
C SER A 210 -35.27 16.69 -101.76
N LEU A 211 -35.41 17.05 -100.47
CA LEU A 211 -36.04 18.30 -100.03
C LEU A 211 -35.26 19.54 -100.49
N ALA A 212 -33.93 19.44 -100.61
CA ALA A 212 -33.11 20.52 -101.15
C ALA A 212 -33.38 20.75 -102.64
N GLN A 213 -33.55 19.68 -103.42
CA GLN A 213 -33.91 19.76 -104.84
C GLN A 213 -35.31 20.35 -105.04
N GLU A 214 -36.28 19.93 -104.23
CA GLU A 214 -37.65 20.46 -104.30
C GLU A 214 -37.71 21.95 -103.91
N ASN A 215 -36.98 22.37 -102.87
CA ASN A 215 -36.86 23.78 -102.49
C ASN A 215 -36.25 24.64 -103.60
N ALA A 216 -35.27 24.12 -104.35
CA ALA A 216 -34.73 24.83 -105.51
C ALA A 216 -35.79 25.05 -106.59
N ALA A 217 -36.61 24.02 -106.88
CA ALA A 217 -37.70 24.11 -107.85
C ALA A 217 -38.83 25.06 -107.41
N LEU A 218 -39.17 25.08 -106.11
CA LEU A 218 -40.19 25.98 -105.57
C LEU A 218 -39.74 27.46 -105.59
N ARG A 219 -38.46 27.74 -105.32
CA ARG A 219 -37.91 29.10 -105.43
C ARG A 219 -37.99 29.64 -106.86
N GLU A 220 -37.79 28.81 -107.88
CA GLU A 220 -38.01 29.22 -109.27
C GLU A 220 -39.49 29.52 -109.60
N ARG A 221 -40.44 28.80 -108.97
CA ARG A 221 -41.89 29.05 -109.19
C ARG A 221 -42.36 30.32 -108.49
N VAL A 222 -41.89 30.61 -107.28
CA VAL A 222 -42.25 31.83 -106.54
C VAL A 222 -41.71 33.08 -107.21
N GLY A 223 -40.51 33.02 -107.81
CA GLY A 223 -39.95 34.12 -108.60
C GLY A 223 -40.82 34.54 -109.80
N ARG A 224 -41.66 33.63 -110.31
CA ARG A 224 -42.59 33.92 -111.42
C ARG A 224 -43.95 34.47 -110.97
N ALA A 225 -44.36 34.26 -109.72
CA ALA A 225 -45.68 34.63 -109.22
C ALA A 225 -45.77 36.06 -108.65
N GLN A 226 -44.65 36.74 -108.42
CA GLN A 226 -44.62 38.12 -107.90
C GLN A 226 -44.93 39.20 -108.97
N ALA A 227 -45.25 38.82 -110.21
CA ALA A 227 -45.39 39.75 -111.33
C ALA A 227 -46.80 40.33 -111.55
N GLU A 228 -47.85 39.89 -110.84
CA GLU A 228 -49.23 40.34 -111.15
C GLU A 228 -50.01 40.77 -109.90
N GLY A 229 -50.36 42.06 -109.84
CA GLY A 229 -50.97 42.73 -108.70
C GLY A 229 -52.49 42.90 -108.74
N ALA A 230 -53.10 43.12 -107.57
CA ALA A 230 -54.46 43.65 -107.40
C ALA A 230 -54.57 44.47 -106.08
N SER A 231 -54.70 45.79 -106.20
CA SER A 231 -54.50 46.78 -105.12
C SER A 231 -55.76 47.62 -104.81
N GLY A 232 -56.73 47.11 -104.05
CA GLY A 232 -57.90 47.94 -103.70
C GLY A 232 -58.77 47.45 -102.54
N LEU A 233 -59.48 46.32 -102.71
CA LEU A 233 -60.27 45.72 -101.62
C LEU A 233 -59.40 45.15 -100.49
N THR A 234 -58.16 44.81 -100.83
CA THR A 234 -57.08 44.43 -99.94
C THR A 234 -56.72 45.53 -98.94
N ALA A 235 -56.83 46.82 -99.29
CA ALA A 235 -56.30 47.92 -98.49
C ALA A 235 -57.06 48.18 -97.17
N LYS A 236 -58.41 48.14 -97.17
CA LYS A 236 -59.20 48.31 -95.93
C LYS A 236 -59.10 47.12 -94.98
N LYS A 237 -59.07 45.89 -95.51
CA LYS A 237 -58.76 44.69 -94.73
C LYS A 237 -57.34 44.74 -94.18
N LEU A 238 -56.37 45.21 -94.97
CA LEU A 238 -54.99 45.46 -94.53
C LEU A 238 -54.95 46.44 -93.35
N LEU A 239 -55.69 47.55 -93.40
CA LEU A 239 -55.69 48.55 -92.33
C LEU A 239 -56.31 48.03 -91.02
N LEU A 240 -57.40 47.26 -91.11
CA LEU A 240 -58.00 46.62 -89.93
C LEU A 240 -57.07 45.55 -89.33
N LEU A 241 -56.45 44.73 -90.18
CA LEU A 241 -55.46 43.75 -89.75
C LEU A 241 -54.21 44.41 -89.16
N GLN A 242 -53.79 45.58 -89.68
CA GLN A 242 -52.71 46.38 -89.11
C GLN A 242 -53.05 46.88 -87.70
N SER A 243 -54.25 47.45 -87.50
CA SER A 243 -54.68 47.89 -86.17
C SER A 243 -54.80 46.74 -85.17
N GLN A 244 -55.28 45.57 -85.60
CA GLN A 244 -55.31 44.36 -84.76
C GLN A 244 -53.89 43.85 -84.46
N LEU A 245 -52.97 43.92 -85.42
CA LEU A 245 -51.55 43.59 -85.20
C LEU A 245 -50.92 44.54 -84.17
N GLU A 246 -51.18 45.84 -84.26
CA GLU A 246 -50.68 46.84 -83.31
C GLU A 246 -51.24 46.59 -81.89
N GLN A 247 -52.54 46.32 -81.76
CA GLN A 247 -53.15 45.97 -80.46
C GLN A 247 -52.55 44.69 -79.87
N LEU A 248 -52.42 43.64 -80.68
CA LEU A 248 -51.80 42.38 -80.24
C LEU A 248 -50.33 42.57 -79.88
N GLN A 249 -49.60 43.45 -80.57
CA GLN A 249 -48.22 43.80 -80.24
C GLN A 249 -48.13 44.55 -78.90
N GLU A 250 -49.01 45.51 -78.64
CA GLU A 250 -49.07 46.23 -77.36
C GLU A 250 -49.46 45.30 -76.20
N GLU A 251 -50.43 44.41 -76.41
CA GLU A 251 -50.80 43.39 -75.43
C GLU A 251 -49.66 42.40 -75.19
N ASN A 252 -48.95 41.97 -76.23
CA ASN A 252 -47.76 41.13 -76.09
C ASN A 252 -46.70 41.83 -75.24
N PHE A 253 -46.38 43.09 -75.56
CA PHE A 253 -45.38 43.85 -74.80
C PHE A 253 -45.76 44.01 -73.33
N ARG A 254 -47.04 44.27 -73.03
CA ARG A 254 -47.54 44.32 -71.64
C ARG A 254 -47.43 42.97 -70.93
N LEU A 255 -47.81 41.88 -71.59
CA LEU A 255 -47.70 40.54 -71.04
C LEU A 255 -46.23 40.12 -70.85
N GLU A 256 -45.35 40.49 -71.77
CA GLU A 256 -43.91 40.26 -71.68
C GLU A 256 -43.30 41.03 -70.51
N SER A 257 -43.63 42.32 -70.36
CA SER A 257 -43.21 43.13 -69.20
C SER A 257 -43.72 42.54 -67.88
N GLY A 258 -45.00 42.16 -67.82
CA GLY A 258 -45.56 41.52 -66.61
C GLY A 258 -44.91 40.16 -66.31
N ARG A 259 -44.60 39.36 -67.33
CA ARG A 259 -43.86 38.10 -67.18
C ARG A 259 -42.43 38.33 -66.68
N GLU A 260 -41.77 39.39 -67.14
CA GLU A 260 -40.42 39.76 -66.67
C GLU A 260 -40.44 40.23 -65.21
N ASP A 261 -41.42 41.04 -64.81
CA ASP A 261 -41.60 41.47 -63.41
C ASP A 261 -41.85 40.26 -62.48
N GLU A 262 -42.73 39.33 -62.87
CA GLU A 262 -42.96 38.12 -62.09
C GLU A 262 -41.74 37.19 -62.06
N ARG A 263 -40.96 37.12 -63.15
CA ARG A 263 -39.68 36.39 -63.16
C ARG A 263 -38.67 36.99 -62.18
N LEU A 264 -38.56 38.32 -62.11
CA LEU A 264 -37.69 39.00 -61.16
C LEU A 264 -38.12 38.72 -59.72
N ARG A 265 -39.43 38.81 -59.42
CA ARG A 265 -39.98 38.46 -58.10
C ARG A 265 -39.71 37.00 -57.73
N CYS A 266 -39.87 36.07 -58.67
CA CYS A 266 -39.54 34.66 -58.43
C CYS A 266 -38.04 34.50 -58.09
N ALA A 267 -37.15 35.16 -58.81
CA ALA A 267 -35.71 35.10 -58.54
C ALA A 267 -35.31 35.74 -57.20
N GLU A 268 -36.00 36.81 -56.78
CA GLU A 268 -35.82 37.43 -55.46
C GLU A 268 -36.28 36.49 -54.34
N LEU A 269 -37.47 35.88 -54.47
CA LEU A 269 -37.97 34.91 -53.51
C LEU A 269 -37.08 33.66 -53.42
N GLU A 270 -36.58 33.16 -54.55
CA GLU A 270 -35.61 32.05 -54.57
C GLU A 270 -34.33 32.43 -53.81
N ARG A 271 -33.81 33.65 -53.98
CA ARG A 271 -32.68 34.15 -53.19
C ARG A 271 -32.99 34.18 -51.70
N GLU A 272 -34.12 34.75 -51.30
CA GLU A 272 -34.52 34.81 -49.89
C GLU A 272 -34.66 33.41 -49.27
N VAL A 273 -35.23 32.45 -50.01
CA VAL A 273 -35.32 31.05 -49.59
C VAL A 273 -33.92 30.46 -49.38
N THR A 274 -32.98 30.67 -50.30
CA THR A 274 -31.61 30.19 -50.14
C THR A 274 -30.89 30.83 -48.95
N GLU A 275 -31.07 32.14 -48.72
CA GLU A 275 -30.49 32.82 -47.57
C GLU A 275 -31.07 32.30 -46.24
N LEU A 276 -32.39 32.08 -46.19
CA LEU A 276 -33.04 31.51 -45.01
C LEU A 276 -32.60 30.06 -44.76
N GLN A 277 -32.43 29.26 -45.81
CA GLN A 277 -31.88 27.91 -45.69
C GLN A 277 -30.45 27.92 -45.13
N GLN A 278 -29.57 28.79 -45.64
CA GLN A 278 -28.21 28.93 -45.12
C GLN A 278 -28.18 29.40 -43.66
N ARG A 279 -29.04 30.37 -43.29
CA ARG A 279 -29.19 30.80 -41.90
C ARG A 279 -29.70 29.67 -41.00
N ASN A 280 -30.65 28.87 -41.48
CA ASN A 280 -31.16 27.73 -40.73
C ASN A 280 -30.07 26.68 -40.50
N GLN A 281 -29.28 26.35 -41.54
CA GLN A 281 -28.14 25.45 -41.45
C GLN A 281 -27.10 25.92 -40.43
N ALA A 282 -26.75 27.21 -40.44
CA ALA A 282 -25.83 27.80 -39.48
C ALA A 282 -26.38 27.77 -38.03
N LEU A 283 -27.68 27.98 -37.86
CA LEU A 283 -28.33 27.86 -36.54
C LEU A 283 -28.35 26.41 -36.05
N THR A 284 -28.58 25.44 -36.93
CA THR A 284 -28.50 24.01 -36.58
C THR A 284 -27.08 23.57 -36.22
N SER A 285 -26.05 24.05 -36.93
CA SER A 285 -24.66 23.73 -36.58
C SER A 285 -24.28 24.33 -35.23
N LEU A 286 -24.68 25.58 -34.96
CA LEU A 286 -24.44 26.22 -33.66
C LEU A 286 -25.18 25.49 -32.52
N ALA A 287 -26.40 24.99 -32.76
CA ALA A 287 -27.14 24.20 -31.79
C ALA A 287 -26.44 22.85 -31.48
N GLN A 288 -25.88 22.21 -32.50
CA GLN A 288 -25.09 20.98 -32.34
C GLN A 288 -23.81 21.24 -31.55
N GLU A 289 -23.08 22.34 -31.84
CA GLU A 289 -21.89 22.75 -31.07
C GLU A 289 -22.24 23.06 -29.61
N ALA A 290 -23.34 23.77 -29.36
CA ALA A 290 -23.80 24.06 -28.00
C ALA A 290 -24.16 22.77 -27.23
N GLN A 291 -24.72 21.77 -27.91
CA GLN A 291 -25.00 20.47 -27.31
C GLN A 291 -23.70 19.70 -27.02
N ALA A 292 -22.75 19.66 -27.96
CA ALA A 292 -21.46 19.02 -27.74
C ALA A 292 -20.69 19.64 -26.56
N LEU A 293 -20.65 20.98 -26.47
CA LEU A 293 -20.04 21.68 -25.33
C LEU A 293 -20.74 21.37 -24.00
N LYS A 294 -22.06 21.15 -24.03
CA LYS A 294 -22.81 20.76 -22.83
C LYS A 294 -22.44 19.35 -22.40
N ASP A 295 -22.31 18.43 -23.34
CA ASP A 295 -21.90 17.04 -23.08
C ASP A 295 -20.46 17.02 -22.50
N GLU A 296 -19.53 17.78 -23.08
CA GLU A 296 -18.16 17.96 -22.53
C GLU A 296 -18.17 18.52 -21.10
N MET A 297 -19.03 19.51 -20.82
CA MET A 297 -19.16 20.07 -19.47
C MET A 297 -19.72 19.05 -18.46
N ASP A 298 -20.62 18.18 -18.89
CA ASP A 298 -21.17 17.12 -18.05
C ASP A 298 -20.14 16.00 -17.80
N GLU A 299 -19.31 15.66 -18.78
CA GLU A 299 -18.14 14.77 -18.58
C GLU A 299 -17.13 15.38 -17.60
N LEU A 300 -16.83 16.68 -17.73
CA LEU A 300 -15.95 17.40 -16.80
C LEU A 300 -16.52 17.43 -15.38
N ARG A 301 -17.84 17.58 -15.21
CA ARG A 301 -18.49 17.49 -13.90
C ARG A 301 -18.34 16.09 -13.30
N GLN A 302 -18.61 15.04 -14.07
CA GLN A 302 -18.44 13.66 -13.59
C GLN A 302 -16.98 13.37 -13.22
N SER A 303 -16.01 13.85 -14.01
CA SER A 303 -14.59 13.68 -13.70
C SER A 303 -14.18 14.44 -12.43
N SER A 304 -14.72 15.64 -12.21
CA SER A 304 -14.55 16.43 -10.98
C SER A 304 -15.14 15.73 -9.75
N GLU A 305 -16.33 15.16 -9.86
CA GLU A 305 -16.95 14.37 -8.78
C GLU A 305 -16.13 13.11 -8.46
N ARG A 306 -15.65 12.40 -9.48
CA ARG A 306 -14.74 11.25 -9.31
C ARG A 306 -13.44 11.68 -8.63
N ALA A 307 -12.86 12.82 -9.01
CA ALA A 307 -11.69 13.38 -8.36
C ALA A 307 -11.97 13.69 -6.88
N GLY A 308 -13.10 14.32 -6.56
CA GLY A 308 -13.52 14.58 -5.18
C GLY A 308 -13.71 13.31 -4.34
N GLN A 309 -14.26 12.24 -4.92
CA GLN A 309 -14.36 10.93 -4.25
C GLN A 309 -12.97 10.34 -3.97
N LEU A 310 -12.05 10.41 -4.95
CA LEU A 310 -10.67 9.97 -4.77
C LEU A 310 -9.96 10.79 -3.69
N GLU A 311 -10.14 12.11 -3.65
CA GLU A 311 -9.60 12.97 -2.59
C GLU A 311 -10.16 12.62 -1.20
N ALA A 312 -11.46 12.31 -1.10
CA ALA A 312 -12.08 11.87 0.15
C ALA A 312 -11.48 10.53 0.63
N THR A 313 -11.28 9.56 -0.28
CA THR A 313 -10.62 8.29 0.07
C THR A 313 -9.16 8.49 0.48
N LEU A 314 -8.42 9.36 -0.21
CA LEU A 314 -7.04 9.71 0.16
C LEU A 314 -6.98 10.35 1.55
N ASN A 315 -7.91 11.25 1.86
CA ASN A 315 -8.00 11.87 3.18
C ASN A 315 -8.35 10.86 4.28
N SER A 316 -9.24 9.91 4.01
CA SER A 316 -9.53 8.78 4.90
C SER A 316 -8.29 7.92 5.16
N CYS A 317 -7.56 7.55 4.09
CA CYS A 317 -6.30 6.81 4.20
C CYS A 317 -5.23 7.57 4.98
N ARG A 318 -5.11 8.90 4.79
CA ARG A 318 -4.21 9.75 5.57
C ARG A 318 -4.55 9.77 7.06
N ARG A 319 -5.85 9.82 7.42
CA ARG A 319 -6.30 9.72 8.83
C ARG A 319 -5.92 8.37 9.43
N ARG A 320 -6.22 7.27 8.75
CA ARG A 320 -5.83 5.91 9.17
C ARG A 320 -4.32 5.77 9.33
N LEU A 321 -3.52 6.35 8.44
CA LEU A 321 -2.05 6.40 8.59
C LEU A 321 -1.62 7.20 9.82
N GLY A 322 -2.32 8.29 10.14
CA GLY A 322 -2.12 9.05 11.38
C GLY A 322 -2.40 8.20 12.62
N GLU A 323 -3.53 7.50 12.65
CA GLU A 323 -3.91 6.58 13.73
C GLU A 323 -2.89 5.44 13.89
N LEU A 324 -2.42 4.84 12.78
CA LEU A 324 -1.36 3.83 12.82
C LEU A 324 -0.04 4.36 13.37
N ARG A 325 0.32 5.62 13.09
CA ARG A 325 1.52 6.25 13.67
C ARG A 325 1.36 6.45 15.17
N GLU A 326 0.17 6.87 15.61
CA GLU A 326 -0.14 7.04 17.02
C GLU A 326 -0.12 5.71 17.77
N LEU A 327 -0.74 4.67 17.22
CA LEU A 327 -0.68 3.31 17.77
C LEU A 327 0.76 2.80 17.85
N ARG A 328 1.58 3.01 16.82
CA ARG A 328 3.01 2.66 16.87
C ARG A 328 3.76 3.42 17.98
N ARG A 329 3.44 4.69 18.22
CA ARG A 329 4.00 5.47 19.33
C ARG A 329 3.59 4.88 20.67
N GLN A 330 2.32 4.52 20.84
CA GLN A 330 1.80 3.90 22.05
C GLN A 330 2.46 2.54 22.31
N VAL A 331 2.63 1.70 21.28
CA VAL A 331 3.36 0.43 21.39
C VAL A 331 4.79 0.65 21.88
N ARG A 332 5.53 1.60 21.29
CA ARG A 332 6.90 1.93 21.75
C ARG A 332 6.93 2.39 23.20
N GLN A 333 5.97 3.22 23.62
CA GLN A 333 5.88 3.66 25.02
C GLN A 333 5.58 2.49 25.97
N LEU A 334 4.76 1.52 25.56
CA LEU A 334 4.50 0.32 26.35
C LEU A 334 5.73 -0.61 26.39
N GLU A 335 6.45 -0.75 25.27
CA GLU A 335 7.72 -1.49 25.20
C GLU A 335 8.78 -0.87 26.13
N GLU A 336 8.95 0.45 26.11
CA GLU A 336 9.86 1.17 27.01
C GLU A 336 9.47 0.99 28.48
N ARG A 337 8.18 1.07 28.82
CA ARG A 337 7.69 0.81 30.18
C ARG A 337 7.94 -0.63 30.61
N ASN A 338 7.68 -1.61 29.75
CA ASN A 338 7.94 -3.02 30.02
C ASN A 338 9.44 -3.30 30.20
N ALA A 339 10.30 -2.70 29.38
CA ALA A 339 11.75 -2.77 29.55
C ALA A 339 12.18 -2.20 30.90
N GLY A 340 11.65 -1.04 31.30
CA GLY A 340 11.88 -0.46 32.62
C GLY A 340 11.39 -1.35 33.78
N HIS A 341 10.25 -2.04 33.62
CA HIS A 341 9.78 -3.03 34.61
C HIS A 341 10.70 -4.25 34.69
N ALA A 342 11.19 -4.74 33.55
CA ALA A 342 12.14 -5.85 33.52
C ALA A 342 13.48 -5.48 34.19
N GLU A 343 13.99 -4.27 33.95
CA GLU A 343 15.20 -3.77 34.60
C GLU A 343 15.05 -3.65 36.12
N ARG A 344 13.92 -3.10 36.60
CA ARG A 344 13.60 -3.04 38.04
C ARG A 344 13.50 -4.43 38.65
N THR A 345 12.88 -5.37 37.94
CA THR A 345 12.79 -6.77 38.40
C THR A 345 14.18 -7.39 38.54
N ARG A 346 15.05 -7.18 37.54
CA ARG A 346 16.45 -7.64 37.61
C ARG A 346 17.22 -7.01 38.78
N GLN A 347 17.03 -5.71 39.04
CA GLN A 347 17.64 -5.03 40.19
C GLN A 347 17.18 -5.65 41.52
N LEU A 348 15.88 -5.89 41.67
CA LEU A 348 15.32 -6.54 42.86
C LEU A 348 15.80 -7.99 43.03
N GLU A 349 15.96 -8.74 41.93
CA GLU A 349 16.56 -10.07 41.98
C GLU A 349 18.02 -10.03 42.44
N ASP A 350 18.81 -9.06 41.96
CA ASP A 350 20.20 -8.89 42.36
C ASP A 350 20.31 -8.46 43.84
N GLU A 351 19.43 -7.60 44.30
CA GLU A 351 19.29 -7.25 45.73
C GLU A 351 18.91 -8.47 46.57
N LEU A 352 17.99 -9.32 46.09
CA LEU A 352 17.62 -10.56 46.76
C LEU A 352 18.80 -11.54 46.82
N ARG A 353 19.58 -11.67 45.74
CA ARG A 353 20.80 -12.49 45.72
C ARG A 353 21.82 -11.99 46.75
N ARG A 354 22.04 -10.68 46.83
CA ARG A 354 22.92 -10.04 47.84
C ARG A 354 22.39 -10.24 49.26
N ALA A 355 21.09 -10.08 49.49
CA ALA A 355 20.48 -10.35 50.79
C ALA A 355 20.63 -11.83 51.17
N GLY A 356 20.49 -12.74 50.21
CA GLY A 356 20.73 -14.18 50.39
C GLY A 356 22.17 -14.49 50.81
N SER A 357 23.18 -13.88 50.17
CA SER A 357 24.57 -14.08 50.55
C SER A 357 24.90 -13.52 51.94
N LEU A 358 24.37 -12.34 52.28
CA LEU A 358 24.50 -11.76 53.63
C LEU A 358 23.84 -12.62 54.70
N ARG A 359 22.66 -13.19 54.42
CA ARG A 359 22.00 -14.13 55.33
C ARG A 359 22.83 -15.39 55.56
N ALA A 360 23.39 -15.98 54.51
CA ALA A 360 24.28 -17.14 54.63
C ALA A 360 25.52 -16.83 55.48
N GLN A 361 26.12 -15.64 55.31
CA GLN A 361 27.22 -15.17 56.15
C GLN A 361 26.82 -15.00 57.62
N LEU A 362 25.66 -14.40 57.89
CA LEU A 362 25.13 -14.26 59.25
C LEU A 362 24.84 -15.62 59.90
N GLU A 363 24.31 -16.59 59.16
CA GLU A 363 24.11 -17.96 59.65
C GLU A 363 25.42 -18.66 59.96
N ALA A 364 26.44 -18.50 59.12
CA ALA A 364 27.78 -19.03 59.37
C ALA A 364 28.39 -18.43 60.65
N GLN A 365 28.30 -17.10 60.82
CA GLN A 365 28.74 -16.42 62.05
C GLN A 365 27.95 -16.87 63.28
N ARG A 366 26.63 -17.07 63.16
CA ARG A 366 25.81 -17.62 64.26
C ARG A 366 26.23 -19.03 64.66
N ARG A 367 26.53 -19.90 63.71
CA ARG A 367 27.07 -21.25 63.99
C ARG A 367 28.42 -21.17 64.70
N GLN A 368 29.32 -20.31 64.24
CA GLN A 368 30.62 -20.10 64.89
C GLN A 368 30.45 -19.60 66.34
N VAL A 369 29.51 -18.68 66.60
CA VAL A 369 29.19 -18.24 67.97
C VAL A 369 28.67 -19.40 68.82
N GLN A 370 27.79 -20.25 68.28
CA GLN A 370 27.27 -21.42 69.00
C GLN A 370 28.38 -22.44 69.31
N GLU A 371 29.29 -22.69 68.38
CA GLU A 371 30.44 -23.57 68.57
C GLU A 371 31.37 -23.03 69.67
N LEU A 372 31.71 -21.74 69.63
CA LEU A 372 32.52 -21.07 70.66
C LEU A 372 31.81 -21.08 72.03
N GLN A 373 30.49 -20.90 72.06
CA GLN A 373 29.71 -21.02 73.29
C GLN A 373 29.77 -22.45 73.85
N GLY A 374 29.67 -23.48 72.99
CA GLY A 374 29.84 -24.88 73.38
C GLY A 374 31.23 -25.16 73.94
N GLN A 375 32.28 -24.70 73.26
CA GLN A 375 33.67 -24.81 73.75
C GLN A 375 33.86 -24.15 75.11
N ARG A 376 33.34 -22.92 75.28
CA ARG A 376 33.37 -22.21 76.57
C ARG A 376 32.64 -23.00 77.67
N GLN A 377 31.49 -23.61 77.36
CA GLN A 377 30.76 -24.44 78.32
C GLN A 377 31.57 -25.70 78.68
N GLU A 378 32.19 -26.36 77.72
CA GLU A 378 33.06 -27.52 77.98
C GLU A 378 34.27 -27.15 78.84
N GLU A 379 34.93 -26.02 78.57
CA GLU A 379 36.01 -25.49 79.39
C GLU A 379 35.54 -25.13 80.80
N ALA A 380 34.37 -24.51 80.94
CA ALA A 380 33.76 -24.23 82.24
C ALA A 380 33.51 -25.52 83.03
N MET A 381 32.93 -26.55 82.39
CA MET A 381 32.71 -27.85 83.02
C MET A 381 34.03 -28.54 83.41
N LYS A 382 35.10 -28.40 82.61
CA LYS A 382 36.44 -28.89 82.97
C LYS A 382 37.01 -28.13 84.16
N ALA A 383 36.87 -26.81 84.19
CA ALA A 383 37.31 -25.99 85.31
C ALA A 383 36.56 -26.36 86.60
N GLU A 384 35.24 -26.59 86.54
CA GLU A 384 34.45 -27.06 87.68
C GLU A 384 34.94 -28.42 88.20
N LYS A 385 35.26 -29.36 87.30
CA LYS A 385 35.86 -30.66 87.68
C LYS A 385 37.19 -30.47 88.41
N TRP A 386 38.09 -29.66 87.87
CA TRP A 386 39.37 -29.37 88.51
C TRP A 386 39.21 -28.67 89.87
N LEU A 387 38.26 -27.74 89.99
CA LEU A 387 37.95 -27.10 91.27
C LEU A 387 37.44 -28.12 92.30
N PHE A 388 36.60 -29.07 91.89
CA PHE A 388 36.15 -30.16 92.76
C PHE A 388 37.31 -31.08 93.18
N GLU A 389 38.20 -31.44 92.25
CA GLU A 389 39.39 -32.23 92.54
C GLU A 389 40.36 -31.52 93.48
N CYS A 390 40.62 -30.22 93.27
CA CYS A 390 41.42 -29.40 94.17
C CYS A 390 40.81 -29.36 95.57
N ARG A 391 39.50 -29.12 95.71
CA ARG A 391 38.81 -29.15 97.02
C ARG A 391 38.96 -30.50 97.71
N ASN A 392 38.77 -31.61 96.99
CA ASN A 392 38.96 -32.94 97.56
C ASN A 392 40.41 -33.19 98.01
N LEU A 393 41.40 -32.68 97.27
CA LEU A 393 42.82 -32.77 97.65
C LEU A 393 43.14 -31.88 98.84
N GLU A 394 42.57 -30.68 98.91
CA GLU A 394 42.65 -29.76 100.05
C GLU A 394 42.08 -30.43 101.32
N GLU A 395 40.88 -31.00 101.25
CA GLU A 395 40.25 -31.74 102.37
C GLU A 395 41.13 -32.92 102.84
N LYS A 396 41.71 -33.68 101.90
CA LYS A 396 42.67 -34.76 102.22
C LYS A 396 43.93 -34.20 102.88
N TYR A 397 44.50 -33.13 102.35
CA TYR A 397 45.67 -32.47 102.92
C TYR A 397 45.39 -31.97 104.34
N GLU A 398 44.24 -31.34 104.57
CA GLU A 398 43.79 -30.92 105.90
C GLU A 398 43.63 -32.09 106.86
N SER A 399 43.07 -33.23 106.41
CA SER A 399 42.95 -34.43 107.24
C SER A 399 44.32 -35.00 107.64
N LEU A 400 45.26 -35.09 106.70
CA LEU A 400 46.64 -35.52 106.95
C LEU A 400 47.38 -34.53 107.86
N THR A 401 47.12 -33.23 107.72
CA THR A 401 47.70 -32.20 108.59
C THR A 401 47.20 -32.35 110.02
N LYS A 402 45.90 -32.59 110.22
CA LYS A 402 45.32 -32.88 111.53
C LYS A 402 45.89 -34.17 112.14
N GLU A 403 46.10 -35.22 111.34
CA GLU A 403 46.75 -36.45 111.80
C GLU A 403 48.23 -36.21 112.18
N LYS A 404 48.96 -35.46 111.37
CA LYS A 404 50.34 -35.05 111.68
C LYS A 404 50.39 -34.25 112.99
N GLU A 405 49.49 -33.30 113.19
CA GLU A 405 49.38 -32.52 114.44
C GLU A 405 49.08 -33.43 115.64
N ARG A 406 48.18 -34.41 115.50
CA ARG A 406 47.91 -35.42 116.55
C ARG A 406 49.16 -36.24 116.87
N LEU A 407 49.87 -36.76 115.87
CA LEU A 407 51.10 -37.52 116.07
C LEU A 407 52.21 -36.67 116.70
N LEU A 408 52.31 -35.38 116.34
CA LEU A 408 53.23 -34.45 116.98
C LEU A 408 52.88 -34.23 118.45
N ALA A 409 51.60 -34.07 118.78
CA ALA A 409 51.12 -33.95 120.15
C ALA A 409 51.35 -35.25 120.95
N GLU A 410 51.09 -36.41 120.38
CA GLU A 410 51.40 -37.72 120.98
C GLU A 410 52.91 -37.86 121.23
N ARG A 411 53.74 -37.52 120.25
CA ARG A 411 55.21 -37.50 120.38
C ARG A 411 55.64 -36.56 121.51
N ASP A 412 55.08 -35.35 121.58
CA ASP A 412 55.44 -34.39 122.62
C ASP A 412 55.02 -34.87 124.00
N SER A 413 53.81 -35.42 124.15
CA SER A 413 53.38 -36.07 125.39
C SER A 413 54.28 -37.23 125.79
N LEU A 414 54.73 -38.05 124.83
CA LEU A 414 55.69 -39.14 125.10
C LEU A 414 57.10 -38.62 125.45
N ARG A 415 57.52 -37.48 124.90
CA ARG A 415 58.77 -36.81 125.29
C ARG A 415 58.65 -36.27 126.70
N GLU A 416 57.58 -35.56 127.01
CA GLU A 416 57.28 -35.06 128.36
C GLU A 416 57.26 -36.21 129.36
N ALA A 417 56.58 -37.33 129.08
CA ALA A 417 56.59 -38.52 129.92
C ALA A 417 58.00 -39.13 130.08
N ASN A 418 58.82 -39.14 129.02
CA ASN A 418 60.22 -39.57 129.12
C ASN A 418 61.07 -38.61 129.97
N GLU A 419 60.85 -37.31 129.85
CA GLU A 419 61.51 -36.27 130.64
C GLU A 419 61.10 -36.37 132.11
N GLU A 420 59.82 -36.58 132.41
CA GLU A 420 59.32 -36.87 133.76
C GLU A 420 59.94 -38.15 134.34
N LEU A 421 60.07 -39.22 133.55
CA LEU A 421 60.75 -40.45 133.97
C LEU A 421 62.25 -40.22 134.21
N ARG A 422 62.92 -39.38 133.41
CA ARG A 422 64.31 -38.96 133.65
C ARG A 422 64.44 -38.11 134.91
N CYS A 423 63.50 -37.20 135.17
CA CYS A 423 63.42 -36.41 136.40
C CYS A 423 63.14 -37.29 137.62
N ALA A 424 62.33 -38.35 137.49
CA ALA A 424 62.06 -39.32 138.54
C ALA A 424 63.29 -40.21 138.86
N GLN A 425 64.24 -40.36 137.94
CA GLN A 425 65.50 -41.09 138.15
C GLN A 425 66.60 -40.23 138.80
N LEU A 426 66.40 -38.91 138.96
CA LEU A 426 67.41 -37.97 139.47
C LEU A 426 66.91 -37.10 140.65
N GLN A 427 66.77 -37.73 141.82
CA GLN A 427 66.92 -37.10 143.15
C GLN A 427 67.48 -38.13 144.16
N PRO A 428 68.25 -37.77 145.23
CA PRO A 428 68.77 -36.45 145.60
C PRO A 428 70.24 -36.40 146.11
N ARG A 429 70.93 -35.28 145.85
CA ARG A 429 72.02 -34.60 146.62
C ARG A 429 72.66 -33.60 145.65
N GLY A 430 72.98 -32.34 145.94
CA GLY A 430 73.04 -31.53 147.14
C GLY A 430 73.97 -30.34 146.80
N PHE A 431 73.46 -29.13 146.97
CA PHE A 431 74.05 -27.78 147.06
C PHE A 431 75.52 -27.42 146.71
N THR A 432 75.64 -26.13 146.36
CA THR A 432 76.77 -25.15 146.41
C THR A 432 77.61 -24.97 145.14
N GLN A 433 78.16 -23.80 144.77
CA GLN A 433 77.88 -22.35 144.97
C GLN A 433 78.98 -21.60 144.17
N ALA A 434 78.62 -20.47 143.56
CA ALA A 434 79.47 -19.32 143.17
C ALA A 434 80.52 -19.44 142.04
N ASP A 435 80.18 -18.67 140.98
CA ASP A 435 80.93 -17.51 140.47
C ASP A 435 81.77 -17.59 139.18
N SER A 436 81.45 -16.58 138.34
CA SER A 436 82.26 -15.85 137.35
C SER A 436 82.34 -16.38 135.91
N SER A 437 81.55 -15.77 135.00
CA SER A 437 82.04 -14.67 134.13
C SER A 437 81.00 -14.24 133.07
N LEU A 438 80.51 -13.01 133.21
CA LEU A 438 80.31 -11.96 132.20
C LEU A 438 80.00 -12.37 130.73
N ASP A 439 78.76 -12.14 130.28
CA ASP A 439 78.46 -11.07 129.30
C ASP A 439 76.93 -10.91 129.11
N PRO A 440 76.36 -9.71 129.31
CA PRO A 440 74.95 -9.43 129.04
C PRO A 440 74.80 -8.49 127.84
N ARG A 441 73.86 -8.76 126.92
CA ARG A 441 73.13 -7.64 126.29
C ARG A 441 71.78 -8.00 125.67
N PRO A 442 70.73 -7.23 125.99
CA PRO A 442 69.39 -7.30 125.42
C PRO A 442 69.12 -6.17 124.38
N SER A 443 67.84 -6.04 123.99
CA SER A 443 67.16 -4.87 123.40
C SER A 443 67.26 -4.73 121.87
N GLY A 444 66.29 -4.17 121.14
CA GLY A 444 65.08 -3.43 121.50
C GLY A 444 64.43 -2.87 120.21
N LEU A 445 63.20 -2.38 120.38
CA LEU A 445 62.40 -1.66 119.38
C LEU A 445 63.00 -0.29 118.97
N GLU A 446 62.58 0.16 117.78
CA GLU A 446 62.38 1.54 117.30
C GLU A 446 63.57 2.43 116.85
N ASN A 447 63.47 2.85 115.58
CA ASN A 447 63.67 4.18 114.98
C ASN A 447 64.59 5.21 115.68
N LEU A 448 65.61 5.71 114.96
CA LEU A 448 65.63 7.04 114.26
C LEU A 448 67.09 7.53 114.01
N ALA A 449 67.30 8.13 112.83
CA ALA A 449 68.43 8.99 112.41
C ALA A 449 69.79 8.31 112.13
N ALA A 450 70.14 8.07 110.86
CA ALA A 450 70.76 9.00 109.89
C ALA A 450 72.30 9.03 109.99
N GLU A 451 72.96 8.39 109.01
CA GLU A 451 74.24 8.77 108.35
C GLU A 451 74.97 7.53 107.80
N ILE A 452 74.41 6.94 106.75
CA ILE A 452 75.15 6.12 105.80
C ILE A 452 74.77 6.63 104.41
N LEU A 453 75.75 7.13 103.65
CA LEU A 453 75.59 7.37 102.21
C LEU A 453 75.60 5.98 101.51
N PRO A 454 74.45 5.43 101.07
CA PRO A 454 74.17 4.00 101.18
C PRO A 454 73.95 3.25 99.85
N ALA A 455 74.32 1.97 99.83
CA ALA A 455 73.98 1.02 98.74
C ALA A 455 72.45 0.84 98.59
N GLU A 456 71.72 1.02 99.67
CA GLU A 456 70.24 1.00 99.71
C GLU A 456 69.61 2.14 98.89
N LEU A 457 70.25 3.33 98.84
CA LEU A 457 69.79 4.42 97.96
C LEU A 457 70.01 4.09 96.48
N ARG A 458 71.01 3.26 96.12
CA ARG A 458 71.21 2.82 94.72
C ARG A 458 70.18 1.75 94.31
N GLU A 459 69.88 0.81 95.18
CA GLU A 459 68.86 -0.22 94.91
C GLU A 459 67.43 0.36 94.88
N THR A 460 67.10 1.26 95.81
CA THR A 460 65.82 1.98 95.77
C THR A 460 65.70 2.87 94.54
N LEU A 461 66.77 3.56 94.14
CA LEU A 461 66.77 4.37 92.92
C LEU A 461 66.64 3.51 91.65
N LEU A 462 67.24 2.32 91.59
CA LEU A 462 67.04 1.35 90.50
C LEU A 462 65.61 0.78 90.47
N ARG A 463 65.04 0.42 91.63
CA ARG A 463 63.63 -0.02 91.72
C ARG A 463 62.68 1.09 91.28
N LEU A 464 62.87 2.31 91.78
CA LEU A 464 62.10 3.48 91.38
C LEU A 464 62.30 3.86 89.91
N GLN A 465 63.48 3.59 89.32
CA GLN A 465 63.70 3.78 87.87
C GLN A 465 62.98 2.73 87.03
N LEU A 466 62.95 1.46 87.45
CA LEU A 466 62.20 0.41 86.76
C LEU A 466 60.69 0.63 86.92
N GLU A 467 60.26 1.04 88.11
CA GLU A 467 58.87 1.40 88.38
C GLU A 467 58.45 2.64 87.59
N ASN A 468 59.28 3.70 87.52
CA ASN A 468 59.02 4.85 86.63
C ASN A 468 58.95 4.43 85.16
N LYS A 469 59.85 3.56 84.68
CA LYS A 469 59.78 3.06 83.30
C LYS A 469 58.49 2.30 83.04
N ARG A 470 58.06 1.46 83.99
CA ARG A 470 56.80 0.72 83.90
C ARG A 470 55.59 1.65 83.93
N LEU A 471 55.59 2.65 84.81
CA LEU A 471 54.54 3.66 84.90
C LEU A 471 54.47 4.51 83.63
N CYS A 472 55.60 4.93 83.06
CA CYS A 472 55.62 5.64 81.77
C CYS A 472 55.07 4.79 80.62
N GLN A 473 55.41 3.50 80.55
CA GLN A 473 54.86 2.59 79.54
C GLN A 473 53.35 2.38 79.71
N GLN A 474 52.89 2.29 80.96
CA GLN A 474 51.47 2.19 81.27
C GLN A 474 50.75 3.49 80.91
N GLU A 475 51.33 4.65 81.23
CA GLU A 475 50.78 5.96 80.88
C GLU A 475 50.70 6.18 79.36
N THR A 476 51.68 5.68 78.59
CA THR A 476 51.61 5.71 77.11
C THR A 476 50.53 4.78 76.57
N ALA A 477 50.41 3.55 77.10
CA ALA A 477 49.37 2.62 76.67
C ALA A 477 47.96 3.11 77.04
N ASP A 478 47.81 3.77 78.20
CA ASP A 478 46.55 4.37 78.62
C ASP A 478 46.23 5.64 77.80
N ARG A 479 47.24 6.42 77.37
CA ARG A 479 47.06 7.51 76.40
C ARG A 479 46.59 7.00 75.04
N GLU A 480 47.22 5.94 74.51
CA GLU A 480 46.81 5.33 73.24
C GLU A 480 45.36 4.82 73.31
N ARG A 481 44.99 4.12 74.39
CA ARG A 481 43.59 3.69 74.63
C ARG A 481 42.63 4.87 74.74
N GLN A 482 43.03 5.96 75.39
CA GLN A 482 42.21 7.18 75.46
C GLN A 482 42.00 7.80 74.08
N GLU A 483 43.04 7.86 73.23
CA GLU A 483 42.92 8.35 71.85
C GLU A 483 42.03 7.44 70.99
N GLU A 484 42.14 6.12 71.12
CA GLU A 484 41.28 5.17 70.42
C GLU A 484 39.81 5.32 70.83
N LEU A 485 39.54 5.44 72.14
CA LEU A 485 38.19 5.70 72.65
C LEU A 485 37.66 7.06 72.19
N GLN A 486 38.52 8.09 72.11
CA GLN A 486 38.15 9.39 71.55
C GLN A 486 37.79 9.27 70.07
N ARG A 487 38.56 8.54 69.25
CA ARG A 487 38.22 8.30 67.84
C ARG A 487 36.89 7.57 67.69
N HIS A 488 36.64 6.52 68.47
CA HIS A 488 35.37 5.81 68.45
C HIS A 488 34.19 6.69 68.91
N LEU A 489 34.39 7.55 69.90
CA LEU A 489 33.38 8.53 70.31
C LEU A 489 33.10 9.54 69.20
N GLU A 490 34.13 10.03 68.51
CA GLU A 490 33.95 10.94 67.37
C GLU A 490 33.23 10.27 66.20
N GLU A 491 33.57 9.02 65.86
CA GLU A 491 32.90 8.24 64.83
C GLU A 491 31.44 7.97 65.18
N ALA A 492 31.16 7.54 66.42
CA ALA A 492 29.81 7.36 66.93
C ALA A 492 29.02 8.67 66.92
N ASN A 493 29.65 9.80 67.28
CA ASN A 493 29.05 11.11 67.19
C ASN A 493 28.76 11.49 65.74
N ARG A 494 29.69 11.31 64.80
CA ARG A 494 29.46 11.58 63.36
C ARG A 494 28.30 10.75 62.81
N ALA A 495 28.23 9.46 63.17
CA ALA A 495 27.11 8.59 62.81
C ALA A 495 25.79 9.09 63.42
N ARG A 496 25.79 9.49 64.70
CA ARG A 496 24.62 10.05 65.37
C ARG A 496 24.12 11.32 64.70
N HIS A 497 25.00 12.26 64.37
CA HIS A 497 24.64 13.48 63.63
C HIS A 497 24.09 13.15 62.23
N GLY A 498 24.65 12.13 61.55
CA GLY A 498 24.11 11.61 60.29
C GLY A 498 22.68 11.10 60.42
N LEU A 499 22.39 10.31 61.46
CA LEU A 499 21.05 9.82 61.74
C LEU A 499 20.09 10.94 62.18
N GLU A 500 20.54 11.89 62.99
CA GLU A 500 19.75 13.06 63.41
C GLU A 500 19.36 13.94 62.21
N THR A 501 20.28 14.16 61.27
CA THR A 501 20.00 14.92 60.05
C THR A 501 19.03 14.20 59.13
N GLN A 502 19.19 12.88 58.94
CA GLN A 502 18.23 12.05 58.21
C GLN A 502 16.85 12.04 58.89
N HIS A 503 16.81 11.92 60.21
CA HIS A 503 15.56 11.96 60.96
C HIS A 503 14.86 13.31 60.83
N ARG A 504 15.60 14.42 60.85
CA ARG A 504 15.05 15.77 60.61
C ARG A 504 14.48 15.90 59.20
N LEU A 505 15.17 15.40 58.18
CA LEU A 505 14.69 15.39 56.79
C LEU A 505 13.42 14.53 56.65
N ASN A 506 13.41 13.34 57.24
CA ASN A 506 12.23 12.48 57.24
C ASN A 506 11.05 13.12 57.98
N GLN A 507 11.29 13.83 59.08
CA GLN A 507 10.24 14.60 59.78
C GLN A 507 9.71 15.75 58.92
N GLN A 508 10.57 16.45 58.17
CA GLN A 508 10.15 17.49 57.23
C GLN A 508 9.29 16.89 56.11
N GLN A 509 9.73 15.79 55.48
CA GLN A 509 8.95 15.09 54.46
C GLN A 509 7.62 14.57 55.00
N LEU A 510 7.58 14.02 56.22
CA LEU A 510 6.34 13.62 56.86
C LEU A 510 5.42 14.80 57.14
N SER A 511 5.96 15.96 57.51
CA SER A 511 5.15 17.18 57.70
C SER A 511 4.60 17.70 56.37
N GLU A 512 5.39 17.68 55.30
CA GLU A 512 4.95 18.06 53.94
C GLU A 512 3.86 17.11 53.40
N LEU A 513 4.04 15.81 53.60
CA LEU A 513 3.03 14.81 53.25
C LEU A 513 1.76 14.99 54.08
N ARG A 514 1.87 15.31 55.36
CA ARG A 514 0.71 15.62 56.21
C ARG A 514 -0.01 16.87 55.73
N THR A 515 0.69 17.95 55.40
CA THR A 515 0.04 19.15 54.84
C THR A 515 -0.63 18.87 53.50
N GLN A 516 0.00 18.06 52.63
CA GLN A 516 -0.63 17.64 51.37
C GLN A 516 -1.89 16.81 51.60
N VAL A 517 -1.88 15.90 52.58
CA VAL A 517 -3.07 15.12 52.95
C VAL A 517 -4.14 16.03 53.54
N ASP A 518 -3.79 16.99 54.40
CA ASP A 518 -4.73 17.95 54.98
C ASP A 518 -5.33 18.88 53.90
N ASP A 519 -4.53 19.30 52.92
CA ASP A 519 -5.00 20.10 51.78
C ASP A 519 -5.92 19.30 50.86
N LEU A 520 -5.60 18.02 50.61
CA LEU A 520 -6.49 17.11 49.89
C LEU A 520 -7.78 16.81 50.66
N GLN A 521 -7.71 16.66 51.99
CA GLN A 521 -8.88 16.50 52.85
C GLN A 521 -9.73 17.77 52.85
N LYS A 522 -9.14 18.96 52.92
CA LYS A 522 -9.88 20.23 52.78
C LYS A 522 -10.49 20.38 51.40
N ALA A 523 -9.78 20.05 50.32
CA ALA A 523 -10.34 20.07 48.97
C ALA A 523 -11.50 19.08 48.81
N LEU A 524 -11.42 17.91 49.48
CA LEU A 524 -12.51 16.93 49.53
C LEU A 524 -13.68 17.42 50.39
N GLN A 525 -13.41 18.14 51.49
CA GLN A 525 -14.43 18.72 52.37
C GLN A 525 -15.13 19.92 51.71
N GLU A 526 -14.40 20.76 50.98
CA GLU A 526 -14.93 21.86 50.16
C GLU A 526 -15.72 21.37 48.94
N GLN A 527 -15.40 20.17 48.43
CA GLN A 527 -16.26 19.44 47.48
C GLN A 527 -17.46 18.79 48.19
N GLY A 528 -17.32 18.37 49.45
CA GLY A 528 -18.37 17.81 50.31
C GLY A 528 -19.42 18.84 50.72
N ASP A 529 -19.03 20.08 50.99
CA ASP A 529 -19.93 21.19 51.33
C ASP A 529 -20.76 21.70 50.13
N LYS A 530 -20.50 21.17 48.92
CA LYS A 530 -21.30 21.38 47.69
C LYS A 530 -22.14 20.16 47.31
N ILE A 531 -22.26 19.16 48.17
CA ILE A 531 -23.17 18.04 47.97
C ILE A 531 -24.51 18.40 48.61
N GLU A 532 -25.41 18.86 47.75
CA GLU A 532 -26.85 18.71 47.86
C GLU A 532 -27.20 17.26 48.27
N ASP A 533 -28.10 17.15 49.25
CA ASP A 533 -28.78 15.97 49.78
C ASP A 533 -28.25 14.55 49.45
N PRO A 534 -28.01 13.69 50.46
CA PRO A 534 -27.60 12.29 50.27
C PRO A 534 -28.58 11.42 49.48
N THR A 535 -29.80 11.93 49.20
CA THR A 535 -30.77 11.30 48.30
C THR A 535 -30.41 11.47 46.82
N LEU A 536 -29.77 12.58 46.45
CA LEU A 536 -29.41 12.90 45.06
C LEU A 536 -28.18 12.11 44.60
N LEU A 537 -27.22 11.88 45.50
CA LEU A 537 -26.10 10.96 45.28
C LEU A 537 -26.53 9.50 45.15
N LYS A 538 -27.47 9.04 45.99
CA LYS A 538 -28.05 7.69 45.86
C LYS A 538 -28.76 7.52 44.53
N ARG A 539 -29.54 8.53 44.11
CA ARG A 539 -30.22 8.50 42.81
C ARG A 539 -29.24 8.51 41.63
N LYS A 540 -28.16 9.29 41.70
CA LYS A 540 -27.10 9.28 40.69
C LYS A 540 -26.37 7.95 40.65
N LEU A 541 -26.11 7.32 41.80
CA LEU A 541 -25.48 6.00 41.86
C LEU A 541 -26.39 4.92 41.27
N GLU A 542 -27.68 4.96 41.56
CA GLU A 542 -28.69 4.07 40.96
C GLU A 542 -28.78 4.30 39.44
N GLU A 543 -28.82 5.55 38.97
CA GLU A 543 -28.79 5.90 37.55
C GLU A 543 -27.49 5.41 36.86
N HIS A 544 -26.34 5.47 37.53
CA HIS A 544 -25.07 4.97 37.01
C HIS A 544 -25.00 3.44 36.99
N LEU A 545 -25.55 2.76 37.99
CA LEU A 545 -25.65 1.30 38.02
C LEU A 545 -26.61 0.81 36.94
N GLN A 546 -27.70 1.54 36.68
CA GLN A 546 -28.66 1.21 35.64
C GLN A 546 -28.05 1.40 34.24
N LYS A 547 -27.32 2.49 34.02
CA LYS A 547 -26.56 2.72 32.78
C LYS A 547 -25.44 1.69 32.56
N LEU A 548 -24.80 1.24 33.64
CA LEU A 548 -23.79 0.18 33.56
C LEU A 548 -24.45 -1.15 33.14
N HIS A 549 -25.61 -1.47 33.72
CA HIS A 549 -26.35 -2.67 33.37
C HIS A 549 -26.88 -2.65 31.93
N GLU A 550 -27.36 -1.50 31.46
CA GLU A 550 -27.76 -1.28 30.07
C GLU A 550 -26.58 -1.46 29.11
N ALA A 551 -25.42 -0.90 29.46
CA ALA A 551 -24.20 -1.06 28.67
C ALA A 551 -23.72 -2.52 28.65
N ASP A 552 -23.81 -3.25 29.75
CA ASP A 552 -23.45 -4.68 29.82
C ASP A 552 -24.39 -5.53 28.95
N LEU A 553 -25.69 -5.23 28.95
CA LEU A 553 -26.67 -5.89 28.08
C LEU A 553 -26.43 -5.59 26.59
N GLU A 554 -26.08 -4.34 26.25
CA GLU A 554 -25.68 -3.99 24.89
C GLU A 554 -24.39 -4.68 24.46
N LEU A 555 -23.43 -4.83 25.39
CA LEU A 555 -22.19 -5.53 25.12
C LEU A 555 -22.45 -7.02 24.89
N GLN A 556 -23.31 -7.65 25.69
CA GLN A 556 -23.73 -9.04 25.51
C GLN A 556 -24.42 -9.26 24.16
N ARG A 557 -25.35 -8.39 23.76
CA ARG A 557 -25.99 -8.46 22.44
C ARG A 557 -24.99 -8.28 21.29
N LYS A 558 -23.99 -7.42 21.46
CA LYS A 558 -22.92 -7.24 20.46
C LYS A 558 -22.01 -8.46 20.41
N LEU A 559 -21.73 -9.10 21.55
CA LEU A 559 -20.96 -10.35 21.59
C LEU A 559 -21.72 -11.50 20.92
N GLU A 560 -23.01 -11.66 21.21
CA GLU A 560 -23.89 -12.64 20.54
C GLU A 560 -23.96 -12.38 19.03
N TYR A 561 -24.11 -11.12 18.61
CA TYR A 561 -24.10 -10.76 17.19
C TYR A 561 -22.75 -11.00 16.51
N ILE A 562 -21.63 -10.77 17.21
CA ILE A 562 -20.29 -11.10 16.70
C ILE A 562 -20.13 -12.62 16.58
N GLU A 563 -20.62 -13.39 17.56
CA GLU A 563 -20.62 -14.86 17.53
C GLU A 563 -21.49 -15.43 16.41
N GLU A 564 -22.63 -14.78 16.09
CA GLU A 564 -23.46 -15.12 14.92
C GLU A 564 -22.81 -14.76 13.58
N LEU A 565 -21.99 -13.70 13.55
CA LEU A 565 -21.26 -13.26 12.35
C LEU A 565 -19.94 -14.03 12.15
N GLU A 566 -19.39 -14.64 13.19
CA GLU A 566 -18.24 -15.53 13.08
C GLU A 566 -18.71 -16.88 12.50
N PRO A 567 -18.32 -17.24 11.26
CA PRO A 567 -18.68 -18.54 10.72
C PRO A 567 -18.07 -19.65 11.61
N PRO A 568 -18.77 -20.78 11.81
CA PRO A 568 -18.31 -21.83 12.70
C PRO A 568 -16.88 -22.22 12.32
N SER A 569 -15.96 -22.21 13.29
CA SER A 569 -14.55 -22.54 13.08
C SER A 569 -14.37 -23.85 12.29
N ASP A 570 -15.32 -24.78 12.44
CA ASP A 570 -15.44 -26.04 11.70
C ASP A 570 -15.64 -25.88 10.18
N SER A 571 -16.37 -24.86 9.71
CA SER A 571 -16.53 -24.63 8.27
C SER A 571 -15.25 -24.08 7.64
N ASN A 572 -14.53 -23.22 8.37
CA ASN A 572 -13.26 -22.66 7.92
C ASN A 572 -12.15 -23.71 7.93
N THR A 573 -12.08 -24.56 8.96
CA THR A 573 -11.12 -25.68 9.02
C THR A 573 -11.39 -26.71 7.94
N ARG A 574 -12.65 -27.14 7.73
CA ARG A 574 -13.01 -28.02 6.61
C ARG A 574 -12.67 -27.41 5.25
N ARG A 575 -12.91 -26.11 5.08
CA ARG A 575 -12.55 -25.43 3.83
C ARG A 575 -11.04 -25.40 3.60
N ILE A 576 -10.25 -25.23 4.66
CA ILE A 576 -8.79 -25.29 4.60
C ILE A 576 -8.33 -26.71 4.24
N GLU A 577 -8.92 -27.75 4.86
CA GLU A 577 -8.62 -29.15 4.54
C GLU A 577 -8.97 -29.49 3.07
N GLU A 578 -10.14 -29.09 2.58
CA GLU A 578 -10.53 -29.26 1.18
C GLU A 578 -9.57 -28.56 0.20
N LEU A 579 -9.12 -27.35 0.55
CA LEU A 579 -8.15 -26.61 -0.25
C LEU A 579 -6.76 -27.26 -0.22
N GLN A 580 -6.35 -27.81 0.91
CA GLN A 580 -5.11 -28.57 1.05
C GLN A 580 -5.14 -29.86 0.21
N ASP A 581 -6.24 -30.60 0.24
CA ASP A 581 -6.42 -31.81 -0.58
C ASP A 581 -6.45 -31.50 -2.08
N SER A 582 -7.13 -30.41 -2.47
CA SER A 582 -7.15 -29.93 -3.85
C SER A 582 -5.75 -29.52 -4.33
N LEU A 583 -4.98 -28.84 -3.47
CA LEU A 583 -3.59 -28.48 -3.76
C LEU A 583 -2.70 -29.71 -3.92
N GLN A 584 -2.80 -30.69 -3.01
CA GLN A 584 -2.05 -31.94 -3.11
C GLN A 584 -2.37 -32.71 -4.40
N LYS A 585 -3.65 -32.72 -4.80
CA LYS A 585 -4.07 -33.34 -6.07
C LYS A 585 -3.48 -32.62 -7.27
N LYS A 586 -3.50 -31.28 -7.28
CA LYS A 586 -2.87 -30.47 -8.34
C LYS A 586 -1.36 -30.69 -8.42
N ASP A 587 -0.69 -30.80 -7.28
CA ASP A 587 0.75 -31.11 -7.23
C ASP A 587 1.06 -32.51 -7.80
N ALA A 588 0.23 -33.51 -7.50
CA ALA A 588 0.36 -34.84 -8.08
C ALA A 588 0.14 -34.82 -9.60
N ASP A 589 -0.88 -34.10 -10.08
CA ASP A 589 -1.14 -33.96 -11.52
C ASP A 589 0.00 -33.22 -12.24
N LEU A 590 0.57 -32.18 -11.62
CA LEU A 590 1.71 -31.44 -12.15
C LEU A 590 2.94 -32.34 -12.25
N ARG A 591 3.25 -33.14 -11.22
CA ARG A 591 4.34 -34.13 -11.28
C ARG A 591 4.12 -35.18 -12.37
N ALA A 592 2.89 -35.67 -12.53
CA ALA A 592 2.56 -36.62 -13.60
C ALA A 592 2.76 -35.99 -14.99
N MET A 593 2.40 -34.72 -15.15
CA MET A 593 2.62 -33.97 -16.39
C MET A 593 4.12 -33.74 -16.65
N GLU A 594 4.89 -33.38 -15.62
CA GLU A 594 6.35 -33.24 -15.70
C GLU A 594 7.02 -34.55 -16.11
N GLU A 595 6.63 -35.68 -15.53
CA GLU A 595 7.11 -37.00 -15.94
C GLU A 595 6.78 -37.31 -17.40
N ARG A 596 5.59 -36.92 -17.86
CA ARG A 596 5.18 -37.11 -19.25
C ARG A 596 6.00 -36.24 -20.21
N CYS A 597 6.21 -34.96 -19.87
CA CYS A 597 7.08 -34.06 -20.60
C CYS A 597 8.52 -34.58 -20.64
N ARG A 598 9.03 -35.07 -19.52
CA ARG A 598 10.36 -35.70 -19.43
C ARG A 598 10.47 -36.90 -20.36
N ARG A 599 9.46 -37.78 -20.40
CA ARG A 599 9.42 -38.92 -21.34
C ARG A 599 9.39 -38.47 -22.81
N TYR A 600 8.69 -37.39 -23.15
CA TYR A 600 8.70 -36.84 -24.51
C TYR A 600 10.06 -36.25 -24.88
N VAL A 601 10.70 -35.55 -23.94
CA VAL A 601 12.06 -35.02 -24.13
C VAL A 601 13.07 -36.15 -24.28
N ASP A 602 12.98 -37.21 -23.47
CA ASP A 602 13.87 -38.37 -23.56
C ASP A 602 13.68 -39.12 -24.89
N LYS A 603 12.43 -39.25 -25.37
CA LYS A 603 12.14 -39.77 -26.72
C LYS A 603 12.74 -38.88 -27.82
N ALA A 604 12.61 -37.56 -27.71
CA ALA A 604 13.19 -36.63 -28.67
C ALA A 604 14.73 -36.73 -28.66
N ARG A 605 15.37 -36.83 -27.48
CA ARG A 605 16.81 -37.05 -27.36
C ARG A 605 17.25 -38.38 -27.97
N ALA A 606 16.50 -39.45 -27.76
CA ALA A 606 16.79 -40.75 -28.37
C ALA A 606 16.69 -40.69 -29.90
N VAL A 607 15.67 -40.02 -30.45
CA VAL A 607 15.52 -39.80 -31.89
C VAL A 607 16.67 -38.96 -32.44
N ILE A 608 17.08 -37.89 -31.76
CA ILE A 608 18.24 -37.07 -32.13
C ILE A 608 19.53 -37.91 -32.11
N GLN A 609 19.75 -38.73 -31.09
CA GLN A 609 20.89 -39.65 -31.03
C GLN A 609 20.90 -40.69 -32.17
N THR A 610 19.71 -41.15 -32.62
CA THR A 610 19.63 -42.04 -33.78
C THR A 610 19.80 -41.32 -35.12
N LEU A 611 19.64 -40.00 -35.16
CA LEU A 611 19.79 -39.16 -36.35
C LEU A 611 21.16 -38.48 -36.45
N GLU A 612 22.02 -38.58 -35.44
CA GLU A 612 23.41 -38.11 -35.54
C GLU A 612 24.22 -39.01 -36.50
N PRO A 613 24.75 -38.48 -37.62
CA PRO A 613 25.63 -39.23 -38.50
C PRO A 613 27.02 -39.38 -37.86
N LYS A 614 27.54 -40.61 -37.88
CA LYS A 614 28.93 -40.99 -37.55
C LYS A 614 29.93 -39.97 -38.12
N PRO A 615 30.97 -39.54 -37.35
CA PRO A 615 31.81 -38.41 -37.73
C PRO A 615 32.65 -38.71 -38.98
N ARG A 616 32.63 -37.79 -39.96
CA ARG A 616 33.61 -37.69 -41.05
C ARG A 616 34.37 -36.35 -40.96
N PRO A 617 35.63 -36.30 -41.43
CA PRO A 617 36.62 -35.26 -41.12
C PRO A 617 36.48 -34.01 -42.04
N PRO A 618 37.29 -32.95 -41.86
CA PRO A 618 36.82 -31.56 -41.84
C PRO A 618 36.72 -30.93 -43.23
N GLY A 619 35.57 -30.33 -43.52
CA GLY A 619 35.36 -29.37 -44.60
C GLY A 619 34.41 -28.29 -44.07
N GLY A 620 34.77 -27.02 -44.28
CA GLY A 620 34.19 -25.86 -43.59
C GLY A 620 32.66 -25.74 -43.63
N PRO A 621 32.09 -24.91 -42.73
CA PRO A 621 30.65 -24.84 -42.54
C PRO A 621 29.92 -24.39 -43.82
N PRO A 622 28.68 -24.86 -44.06
CA PRO A 622 27.88 -24.53 -45.23
C PRO A 622 27.75 -23.00 -45.42
N PRO A 623 27.76 -22.50 -46.67
CA PRO A 623 27.66 -21.07 -46.97
C PRO A 623 26.41 -20.42 -46.36
N GLU A 624 25.31 -21.15 -46.23
CA GLU A 624 24.06 -20.69 -45.60
C GLU A 624 24.24 -20.34 -44.11
N LEU A 625 25.04 -21.11 -43.37
CA LEU A 625 25.36 -20.81 -41.97
C LEU A 625 26.26 -19.58 -41.85
N HIS A 626 27.07 -19.27 -42.87
CA HIS A 626 27.86 -18.05 -42.88
C HIS A 626 26.99 -16.83 -43.19
N THR A 627 26.05 -16.95 -44.14
CA THR A 627 25.08 -15.91 -44.48
C THR A 627 24.18 -15.57 -43.29
N LEU A 628 23.65 -16.58 -42.59
CA LEU A 628 22.83 -16.37 -41.39
C LEU A 628 23.62 -15.72 -40.25
N ARG A 629 24.89 -16.08 -40.06
CA ARG A 629 25.77 -15.41 -39.08
C ARG A 629 26.07 -13.96 -39.46
N SER A 630 26.21 -13.65 -40.75
CA SER A 630 26.40 -12.28 -41.22
C SER A 630 25.15 -11.44 -40.97
N GLN A 631 23.98 -11.98 -41.30
CA GLN A 631 22.69 -11.32 -41.06
C GLN A 631 22.44 -11.10 -39.56
N LEU A 632 22.78 -12.06 -38.70
CA LEU A 632 22.65 -11.88 -37.25
C LEU A 632 23.54 -10.73 -36.75
N ARG A 633 24.79 -10.65 -37.22
CA ARG A 633 25.72 -9.56 -36.87
C ARG A 633 25.23 -8.20 -37.37
N GLU A 634 24.67 -8.14 -38.57
CA GLU A 634 24.09 -6.90 -39.11
C GLU A 634 22.88 -6.44 -38.28
N ARG A 635 22.02 -7.38 -37.85
CA ARG A 635 20.89 -7.07 -36.95
C ARG A 635 21.38 -6.62 -35.58
N ASP A 636 22.39 -7.26 -35.01
CA ASP A 636 22.99 -6.85 -33.74
C ASP A 636 23.59 -5.44 -33.81
N VAL A 637 24.26 -5.10 -34.92
CA VAL A 637 24.77 -3.74 -35.16
C VAL A 637 23.63 -2.74 -35.28
N ARG A 638 22.53 -3.09 -35.97
CA ARG A 638 21.36 -2.23 -36.10
C ARG A 638 20.66 -2.00 -34.77
N ILE A 639 20.54 -3.03 -33.94
CA ILE A 639 19.99 -2.91 -32.57
C ILE A 639 20.84 -1.94 -31.76
N ARG A 640 22.17 -2.08 -31.74
CA ARG A 640 23.06 -1.14 -31.02
C ARG A 640 22.95 0.30 -31.51
N HIS A 641 22.76 0.51 -32.82
CA HIS A 641 22.55 1.86 -33.36
C HIS A 641 21.22 2.46 -32.90
N LEU A 642 20.15 1.67 -32.85
CA LEU A 642 18.84 2.10 -32.36
C LEU A 642 18.88 2.39 -30.86
N GLU A 643 19.54 1.56 -30.06
CA GLU A 643 19.77 1.78 -28.63
C GLU A 643 20.53 3.09 -28.39
N MET A 644 21.63 3.31 -29.11
CA MET A 644 22.40 4.56 -29.00
C MET A 644 21.58 5.79 -29.45
N GLY A 645 20.70 5.63 -30.44
CA GLY A 645 19.77 6.69 -30.85
C GLY A 645 18.75 7.01 -29.77
N PHE A 646 18.18 5.97 -29.15
CA PHE A 646 17.22 6.10 -28.06
C PHE A 646 17.83 6.79 -26.83
N ASP A 647 19.05 6.40 -26.44
CA ASP A 647 19.76 7.02 -25.31
C ASP A 647 20.08 8.50 -25.58
N LYS A 648 20.47 8.86 -26.82
CA LYS A 648 20.67 10.27 -27.20
C LYS A 648 19.37 11.06 -27.11
N SER A 649 18.26 10.54 -27.64
CA SER A 649 16.95 11.20 -27.56
C SER A 649 16.44 11.31 -26.12
N ARG A 650 16.72 10.30 -25.28
CA ARG A 650 16.41 10.36 -23.85
C ARG A 650 17.21 11.45 -23.15
N SER A 651 18.52 11.51 -23.38
CA SER A 651 19.38 12.54 -22.81
C SER A 651 18.99 13.96 -23.25
N GLN A 652 18.53 14.14 -24.49
CA GLN A 652 18.00 15.40 -24.98
C GLN A 652 16.73 15.81 -24.24
N ARG A 653 15.76 14.90 -24.08
CA ARG A 653 14.53 15.15 -23.30
C ARG A 653 14.83 15.50 -21.85
N GLU A 654 15.74 14.78 -21.19
CA GLU A 654 16.15 15.10 -19.81
C GLU A 654 16.82 16.49 -19.72
N GLN A 655 17.54 16.93 -20.75
CA GLN A 655 18.12 18.28 -20.80
C GLN A 655 17.05 19.36 -21.03
N GLU A 656 16.08 19.10 -21.92
CA GLU A 656 14.93 19.97 -22.16
C GLU A 656 14.06 20.13 -20.91
N GLU A 657 13.81 19.03 -20.17
CA GLU A 657 13.10 19.06 -18.89
C GLU A 657 13.83 19.92 -17.86
N LYS A 658 15.15 19.81 -17.75
CA LYS A 658 15.94 20.67 -16.85
C LYS A 658 15.85 22.14 -17.23
N LEU A 659 15.89 22.46 -18.53
CA LEU A 659 15.72 23.81 -19.02
C LEU A 659 14.31 24.35 -18.73
N LEU A 660 13.27 23.55 -18.94
CA LEU A 660 11.88 23.90 -18.60
C LEU A 660 11.72 24.15 -17.09
N ILE A 661 12.24 23.27 -16.24
CA ILE A 661 12.19 23.42 -14.78
C ILE A 661 12.90 24.71 -14.35
N SER A 662 14.10 24.98 -14.88
CA SER A 662 14.83 26.21 -14.56
C SER A 662 14.12 27.47 -15.05
N ALA A 663 13.53 27.44 -16.26
CA ALA A 663 12.74 28.56 -16.80
C ALA A 663 11.50 28.82 -15.95
N TRP A 664 10.82 27.76 -15.51
CA TRP A 664 9.64 27.85 -14.65
C TRP A 664 9.98 28.39 -13.27
N TYR A 665 11.08 27.91 -12.66
CA TYR A 665 11.58 28.45 -11.40
C TYR A 665 11.94 29.94 -11.51
N ASN A 666 12.65 30.34 -12.56
CA ASN A 666 13.01 31.74 -12.81
C ASN A 666 11.77 32.62 -13.03
N MET A 667 10.77 32.11 -13.77
CA MET A 667 9.49 32.79 -13.95
C MET A 667 8.74 32.95 -12.63
N GLY A 668 8.68 31.89 -11.81
CA GLY A 668 8.09 31.92 -10.47
C GLY A 668 8.77 32.94 -9.57
N MET A 669 10.11 32.99 -9.58
CA MET A 669 10.89 33.99 -8.85
C MET A 669 10.61 35.42 -9.35
N ALA A 670 10.51 35.63 -10.67
CA ALA A 670 10.18 36.94 -11.24
C ALA A 670 8.77 37.41 -10.87
N LEU A 671 7.79 36.50 -10.87
CA LEU A 671 6.42 36.79 -10.42
C LEU A 671 6.37 37.10 -8.93
N GLN A 672 7.15 36.38 -8.11
CA GLN A 672 7.23 36.64 -6.67
C GLN A 672 7.93 37.96 -6.35
N GLN A 673 8.94 38.36 -7.13
CA GLN A 673 9.55 39.68 -7.05
C GLN A 673 8.55 40.79 -7.41
N ARG A 674 7.80 40.64 -8.52
CA ARG A 674 6.73 41.59 -8.89
C ARG A 674 5.64 41.70 -7.81
N ALA A 675 5.20 40.58 -7.25
CA ALA A 675 4.21 40.57 -6.18
C ALA A 675 4.76 41.18 -4.86
N GLY A 676 6.09 41.11 -4.66
CA GLY A 676 6.78 41.77 -3.55
C GLY A 676 6.93 43.28 -3.75
N GLU A 677 7.19 43.73 -4.99
CA GLU A 677 7.25 45.15 -5.36
C GLU A 677 5.89 45.85 -5.26
N GLU A 678 4.79 45.17 -5.63
CA GLU A 678 3.42 45.69 -5.46
C GLU A 678 2.98 45.83 -3.99
N ARG A 679 3.65 45.15 -3.05
CA ARG A 679 3.37 45.21 -1.60
C ARG A 679 4.31 46.11 -0.80
N ALA A 680 5.29 46.76 -1.43
CA ALA A 680 6.12 47.77 -0.78
C ALA A 680 5.36 49.11 -0.68
N PRO A 681 5.34 49.81 0.48
CA PRO A 681 4.59 51.04 0.64
C PRO A 681 5.17 52.14 -0.26
N ALA A 682 4.32 52.70 -1.12
CA ALA A 682 4.64 53.82 -1.99
C ALA A 682 5.17 55.02 -1.19
N HIS A 683 6.49 55.12 -1.07
CA HIS A 683 7.12 56.35 -0.60
C HIS A 683 6.96 57.39 -1.73
N ALA A 684 6.24 58.46 -1.41
CA ALA A 684 5.82 59.51 -2.32
C ALA A 684 6.97 60.04 -3.21
N GLN A 685 7.02 59.58 -4.46
CA GLN A 685 7.84 60.22 -5.48
C GLN A 685 7.02 61.35 -6.10
N SER A 686 7.43 62.59 -5.81
CA SER A 686 6.92 63.82 -6.43
C SER A 686 6.80 63.67 -7.96
N PHE A 687 5.74 64.23 -8.55
CA PHE A 687 5.45 64.21 -10.00
C PHE A 687 6.67 64.56 -10.88
N LEU A 688 7.54 65.45 -10.40
CA LEU A 688 8.79 65.81 -11.06
C LEU A 688 9.82 64.67 -11.11
N ALA A 689 9.85 63.77 -10.13
CA ALA A 689 10.71 62.59 -10.12
C ALA A 689 10.24 61.53 -11.14
N GLN A 690 8.92 61.31 -11.24
CA GLN A 690 8.34 60.43 -12.27
C GLN A 690 8.58 60.99 -13.67
N GLN A 691 8.48 62.31 -13.86
CA GLN A 691 8.74 62.94 -15.16
C GLN A 691 10.23 62.86 -15.57
N ARG A 692 11.17 62.89 -14.63
CA ARG A 692 12.61 62.68 -14.89
C ARG A 692 12.94 61.24 -15.28
N LEU A 693 12.26 60.25 -14.71
CA LEU A 693 12.44 58.84 -15.09
C LEU A 693 11.87 58.56 -16.48
N ALA A 694 10.70 59.12 -16.81
CA ALA A 694 10.08 58.97 -18.13
C ALA A 694 10.89 59.66 -19.25
N THR A 695 11.56 60.78 -18.97
CA THR A 695 12.43 61.45 -19.95
C THR A 695 13.78 60.74 -20.11
N ASN A 696 14.34 60.19 -19.03
CA ASN A 696 15.57 59.38 -19.11
C ASN A 696 15.36 58.04 -19.82
N ALA A 697 14.20 57.39 -19.66
CA ALA A 697 13.88 56.15 -20.38
C ALA A 697 13.71 56.34 -21.89
N ARG A 698 13.35 57.55 -22.35
CA ARG A 698 13.23 57.89 -23.78
C ARG A 698 14.54 58.33 -24.44
N ARG A 699 15.59 58.60 -23.66
CA ARG A 699 16.96 58.79 -24.17
C ARG A 699 17.78 57.51 -23.91
N GLY A 700 17.54 56.50 -24.73
CA GLY A 700 18.43 55.33 -24.79
C GLY A 700 19.84 55.75 -25.24
N PRO A 701 20.91 55.09 -24.74
CA PRO A 701 22.26 55.34 -25.22
C PRO A 701 22.40 54.80 -26.65
N LEU A 702 22.64 55.70 -27.60
CA LEU A 702 23.12 55.36 -28.92
C LEU A 702 24.50 54.70 -28.82
N GLY A 703 24.59 53.48 -29.34
CA GLY A 703 25.75 52.87 -29.99
C GLY A 703 27.12 53.02 -29.32
N ARG A 704 27.57 51.94 -28.67
CA ARG A 704 28.97 51.49 -28.81
C ARG A 704 29.00 50.05 -29.29
N LEU A 705 29.44 49.92 -30.55
CA LEU A 705 29.96 48.71 -31.14
C LEU A 705 31.07 48.13 -30.26
N ALA A 706 30.90 46.89 -29.80
CA ALA A 706 32.02 46.06 -29.37
C ALA A 706 31.75 44.63 -29.86
N SER A 707 32.63 44.22 -30.77
CA SER A 707 32.73 42.93 -31.45
C SER A 707 32.78 41.74 -30.50
N LEU A 708 31.89 40.75 -30.70
CA LEU A 708 32.09 39.40 -30.17
C LEU A 708 32.67 38.50 -31.27
N SER A 709 33.96 38.24 -31.09
CA SER A 709 34.79 37.31 -31.84
C SER A 709 34.28 35.88 -31.69
N LEU A 710 33.99 35.21 -32.81
CA LEU A 710 33.94 33.76 -32.88
C LEU A 710 35.34 33.21 -32.63
N ARG A 711 35.52 32.46 -31.53
CA ARG A 711 36.64 31.54 -31.36
C ARG A 711 36.17 30.12 -31.70
N SER A 712 36.67 29.61 -32.82
CA SER A 712 36.76 28.18 -33.08
C SER A 712 37.77 27.52 -32.14
N PRO A 713 37.58 26.26 -31.73
CA PRO A 713 38.66 25.42 -31.28
C PRO A 713 39.14 24.55 -32.46
N SER A 714 40.35 24.84 -32.91
CA SER A 714 41.20 23.97 -33.71
C SER A 714 41.69 22.79 -32.87
N ASP A 715 41.54 21.59 -33.43
CA ASP A 715 42.60 20.59 -33.66
C ASP A 715 43.73 20.36 -32.62
N LYS A 716 43.87 19.06 -32.29
CA LYS A 716 45.08 18.29 -31.90
C LYS A 716 45.55 18.35 -30.43
N HIS A 717 45.27 17.28 -29.68
CA HIS A 717 46.19 16.14 -29.55
C HIS A 717 45.50 14.92 -28.93
#